data_AF-A0A9W5QBR2-F1
#
_entry.id   AF-A0A9W5QBR2-F1
#
_cell.length_a   1.000
_cell.length_b   1.000
_cell.length_c   1.000
_cell.angle_alpha   90.00
_cell.angle_beta   90.00
_cell.angle_gamma   90.00
#
_symmetry.space_group_name_H-M   'P 1'
#
loop_
_entity.id
_entity.type
_entity.pdbx_description
1 polymer ?
#
loop_
_entity_poly.entity_id
_entity_poly.type
_entity_poly.pdbx_seq_one_letter_code
_entity_poly.pdbx_strand_id
1 'polypeptide(L)'
;QSIGRIFGLAHELINEGDTIRIKDTGFTPKLYLEARVIAGDESFTDPTQDKYVFGDYREITDPNEELRKIYNRILSKFGEKQEMLDQLDKLVKEANETASSAKKESEAAKTLAEKVQENIKNNTVEIIEAKNPPTTGLKPNKTLWRDMSNGKPGILKIWTGTAWESVVPDVESVKKETLNQVNKDIEATKTELNQKVKEAQNQATGQFNEVQEGLQGVSRTITNIENKQGEINKKVTQFEQDSNGFKTSIESLTKKDNDISNTLHTVEQTVEGTKKTISDVQQTTSELKQKTTEMKEEAGKISEKLQSVEKKVNNDKSGGRNLLLKSNVKYEKTDYLINQYNSTENFSTGEEYTFVMKGSVPQGQKFGIWQNGGSSNVGYATSVYANGITYVTFKAVAATSGNERKLSLYNYPSSTTKSIVEWVALYKGNKPQDWTAPPEEQVTTDEFTQKTTEITKSVDGIKETITKVENNQNGFDKRVATVEKDATTIKQNVSFIQNTQTEQGRQLQEAKAGWENTAKALQGKVELKQVEDYVAGFKIPELKQIVDKNKQDLLGELANKLATEQFNQKMTMIDNRFTINEEGINAAAKKKEVYTIEQANGQFAKDSYVRDMETRLQLTEKGVSLSVKENDVIAAFNMSKENITLNANRINLVGFITANHIKGKVLEGVTLKTSGNRFVEINKQDMKIFDLDKPRGYIGFMETDDGSIQPSLVLGSDNRKYAGTGSFYIYQVMPRINGVDQPSKAYAKFGISKGENAEGTNIWSNYIQMHNDGGHLSVYSDGQFRFQNLNNIIFESEGWAPGYGYFSVTTTEPHIFTNNAGQFTFKRKGSDYKIHFVNGATDHDLIMGNAMIRSSFVQGYNNGLQIKDMMGKGWKDMELRTLRAQENISATGRMWAQEFIPNSSRKLKTDIEDLPFSALDKINSVNIKQYHFIRDVERFESGESIILPINYGMIAEDSDDVFTTPQKDAVTLYSSVSISIQAIQEVHFEVKNLQFDHGMLKQEVDTLKEQLEVEKLEKVSMKAEIAELKVLVQQLINEEPKQP
;
A
#
# COMPACT_ATOMS: atom_id res chain seq x y z
N GLN A 1 55.51 1.57 60.00
CA GLN A 1 55.36 2.11 58.63
C GLN A 1 56.06 1.13 57.69
N SER A 2 55.34 0.51 56.75
CA SER A 2 55.91 -0.53 55.86
C SER A 2 57.10 -0.02 55.05
N ILE A 3 58.11 -0.88 54.91
CA ILE A 3 59.52 -0.59 54.60
C ILE A 3 59.91 -0.93 53.14
N GLY A 4 58.98 -1.48 52.34
CA GLY A 4 59.06 -1.38 50.86
C GLY A 4 59.06 0.07 50.39
N ARG A 5 58.62 0.96 51.29
CA ARG A 5 58.74 2.42 51.31
C ARG A 5 60.13 2.94 51.74
N ILE A 6 61.20 2.12 51.78
CA ILE A 6 62.59 2.56 52.06
C ILE A 6 63.59 2.21 50.93
N PHE A 7 63.37 1.18 50.10
CA PHE A 7 64.33 0.78 49.04
C PHE A 7 63.89 1.08 47.59
N GLY A 8 62.89 1.95 47.39
CA GLY A 8 62.53 2.49 46.06
C GLY A 8 61.77 1.54 45.13
N LEU A 9 61.24 0.41 45.63
CA LEU A 9 60.42 -0.54 44.86
C LEU A 9 58.93 -0.42 45.22
N ALA A 10 58.41 0.81 45.21
CA ALA A 10 57.00 1.09 45.54
C ALA A 10 55.99 0.41 44.59
N HIS A 11 56.45 -0.05 43.42
CA HIS A 11 55.62 -0.68 42.39
C HIS A 11 55.26 -2.15 42.68
N GLU A 12 55.81 -2.75 43.73
CA GLU A 12 55.54 -4.15 44.10
C GLU A 12 54.63 -4.29 45.35
N LEU A 13 54.18 -3.17 45.93
CA LEU A 13 53.24 -3.17 47.07
C LEU A 13 51.81 -3.42 46.57
N ILE A 14 51.14 -4.42 47.13
CA ILE A 14 49.74 -4.75 46.85
C ILE A 14 48.88 -4.22 47.98
N ASN A 15 48.02 -3.24 47.71
CA ASN A 15 47.13 -2.64 48.71
C ASN A 15 45.68 -3.07 48.47
N GLU A 16 44.84 -2.98 49.50
CA GLU A 16 43.40 -3.18 49.36
C GLU A 16 42.82 -2.22 48.31
N GLY A 17 42.17 -2.77 47.29
CA GLY A 17 41.65 -2.06 46.13
C GLY A 17 42.46 -2.23 44.84
N ASP A 18 43.70 -2.73 44.89
CA ASP A 18 44.55 -2.96 43.72
C ASP A 18 44.03 -4.13 42.86
N THR A 19 44.27 -4.05 41.55
CA THR A 19 43.88 -5.09 40.59
C THR A 19 45.13 -5.86 40.17
N ILE A 20 45.14 -7.16 40.42
CA ILE A 20 46.29 -8.05 40.18
C ILE A 20 45.95 -9.16 39.19
N ARG A 21 46.97 -9.71 38.53
CA ARG A 21 46.80 -10.85 37.61
C ARG A 21 47.26 -12.14 38.29
N ILE A 22 46.37 -13.13 38.32
CA ILE A 22 46.58 -14.43 38.94
C ILE A 22 46.69 -15.48 37.85
N LYS A 23 47.72 -16.32 37.93
CA LYS A 23 47.88 -17.52 37.10
C LYS A 23 47.56 -18.75 37.94
N ASP A 24 46.39 -19.34 37.72
CA ASP A 24 46.01 -20.58 38.38
C ASP A 24 46.57 -21.77 37.59
N THR A 25 47.52 -22.47 38.21
CA THR A 25 48.20 -23.63 37.63
C THR A 25 47.47 -24.95 37.89
N GLY A 26 46.37 -24.94 38.67
CA GLY A 26 45.54 -26.12 38.96
C GLY A 26 44.57 -26.49 37.83
N PHE A 27 44.29 -25.57 36.89
CA PHE A 27 43.50 -25.83 35.68
C PHE A 27 44.37 -26.21 34.47
N THR A 28 43.85 -27.03 33.55
CA THR A 28 44.53 -27.36 32.27
C THR A 28 43.55 -27.21 31.08
N PRO A 29 43.80 -26.27 30.13
CA PRO A 29 44.91 -25.31 30.12
C PRO A 29 44.84 -24.33 31.30
N LYS A 30 46.00 -23.78 31.69
CA LYS A 30 46.16 -22.94 32.88
C LYS A 30 45.27 -21.70 32.77
N LEU A 31 44.54 -21.39 33.83
CA LEU A 31 43.60 -20.27 33.85
C LEU A 31 44.34 -19.00 34.26
N TYR A 32 44.20 -17.93 33.47
CA TYR A 32 44.75 -16.62 33.82
C TYR A 32 43.59 -15.69 34.15
N LEU A 33 43.63 -15.09 35.33
CA LEU A 33 42.58 -14.24 35.87
C LEU A 33 43.15 -12.88 36.23
N GLU A 34 42.31 -11.86 36.17
CA GLU A 34 42.49 -10.58 36.85
C GLU A 34 41.59 -10.59 38.08
N ALA A 35 42.07 -10.17 39.24
CA ALA A 35 41.31 -10.13 40.47
C ALA A 35 41.65 -8.88 41.27
N ARG A 36 40.67 -8.33 41.98
CA ARG A 36 40.84 -7.19 42.86
C ARG A 36 41.14 -7.65 44.29
N VAL A 37 42.06 -7.00 44.97
CA VAL A 37 42.34 -7.22 46.39
C VAL A 37 41.23 -6.56 47.19
N ILE A 38 40.45 -7.33 47.94
CA ILE A 38 39.27 -6.83 48.66
C ILE A 38 39.51 -6.71 50.16
N ALA A 39 40.51 -7.40 50.71
CA ALA A 39 40.95 -7.25 52.10
C ALA A 39 42.38 -7.78 52.25
N GLY A 40 43.16 -7.20 53.16
CA GLY A 40 44.52 -7.66 53.51
C GLY A 40 44.79 -7.57 55.01
N ASP A 41 45.38 -8.62 55.57
CA ASP A 41 45.87 -8.71 56.95
C ASP A 41 47.41 -8.82 56.90
N GLU A 42 48.09 -7.68 57.07
CA GLU A 42 49.55 -7.54 56.93
C GLU A 42 50.25 -7.59 58.30
N SER A 43 51.27 -8.43 58.41
CA SER A 43 52.09 -8.62 59.60
C SER A 43 53.27 -7.66 59.62
N PHE A 44 53.31 -6.76 60.60
CA PHE A 44 54.36 -5.75 60.72
C PHE A 44 55.73 -6.30 61.19
N THR A 45 55.82 -7.57 61.57
CA THR A 45 57.05 -8.19 62.09
C THR A 45 57.57 -9.38 61.26
N ASP A 46 56.71 -10.03 60.48
CA ASP A 46 57.07 -11.15 59.59
C ASP A 46 56.21 -11.11 58.32
N PRO A 47 56.76 -10.60 57.19
CA PRO A 47 56.04 -10.47 55.92
C PRO A 47 55.53 -11.79 55.32
N THR A 48 56.00 -12.95 55.81
CA THR A 48 55.52 -14.26 55.34
C THR A 48 54.15 -14.63 55.91
N GLN A 49 53.66 -13.88 56.89
CA GLN A 49 52.35 -14.08 57.51
C GLN A 49 51.24 -13.22 56.88
N ASP A 50 51.57 -12.38 55.90
CA ASP A 50 50.60 -11.52 55.22
C ASP A 50 49.54 -12.37 54.50
N LYS A 51 48.26 -12.04 54.72
CA LYS A 51 47.12 -12.73 54.08
C LYS A 51 46.27 -11.74 53.31
N TYR A 52 46.08 -12.00 52.02
CA TYR A 52 45.22 -11.19 51.16
C TYR A 52 44.04 -12.00 50.66
N VAL A 53 42.88 -11.35 50.57
CA VAL A 53 41.63 -11.90 50.05
C VAL A 53 41.31 -11.19 48.73
N PHE A 54 41.06 -11.97 47.68
CA PHE A 54 40.81 -11.47 46.33
C PHE A 54 39.36 -11.74 45.88
N GLY A 55 38.81 -10.89 45.02
CA GLY A 55 37.50 -11.05 44.38
C GLY A 55 37.36 -10.22 43.12
N ASP A 56 36.14 -10.14 42.56
CA ASP A 56 35.87 -9.57 41.23
C ASP A 56 36.75 -10.18 40.12
N TYR A 57 36.80 -11.51 40.07
CA TYR A 57 37.62 -12.25 39.10
C TYR A 57 37.13 -12.06 37.66
N ARG A 58 38.06 -11.78 36.75
CA ARG A 58 37.83 -11.74 35.29
C ARG A 58 38.85 -12.60 34.57
N GLU A 59 38.40 -13.54 33.75
CA GLU A 59 39.31 -14.36 32.94
C GLU A 59 40.01 -13.54 31.85
N ILE A 60 41.32 -13.74 31.72
CA ILE A 60 42.18 -13.10 30.73
C ILE A 60 42.76 -14.18 29.83
N THR A 61 42.66 -14.02 28.52
CA THR A 61 43.26 -14.96 27.55
C THR A 61 44.74 -14.63 27.35
N ASP A 62 45.64 -15.61 27.54
CA ASP A 62 47.10 -15.43 27.38
C ASP A 62 47.46 -15.19 25.89
N PRO A 63 48.01 -14.01 25.52
CA PRO A 63 48.36 -13.68 24.14
C PRO A 63 49.37 -14.64 23.52
N ASN A 64 50.21 -15.28 24.35
CA ASN A 64 51.20 -16.25 23.87
C ASN A 64 50.57 -17.61 23.53
N GLU A 65 49.42 -17.96 24.10
CA GLU A 65 48.72 -19.20 23.75
C GLU A 65 48.01 -19.08 22.39
N GLU A 66 47.47 -17.90 22.10
CA GLU A 66 46.95 -17.56 20.76
C GLU A 66 48.09 -17.47 19.72
N LEU A 67 49.26 -16.94 20.07
CA LEU A 67 50.45 -17.01 19.21
C LEU A 67 50.95 -18.44 18.99
N ARG A 68 50.86 -19.33 19.99
CA ARG A 68 51.22 -20.75 19.85
C ARG A 68 50.20 -21.53 19.01
N LYS A 69 48.90 -21.22 19.14
CA LYS A 69 47.85 -21.75 18.27
C LYS A 69 48.04 -21.26 16.84
N ILE A 70 48.37 -19.99 16.63
CA ILE A 70 48.70 -19.44 15.31
C ILE A 70 49.97 -20.09 14.75
N TYR A 71 51.03 -20.26 15.55
CA TYR A 71 52.27 -20.92 15.15
C TYR A 71 52.05 -22.39 14.75
N ASN A 72 51.27 -23.15 15.51
CA ASN A 72 50.93 -24.55 15.18
C ASN A 72 49.98 -24.63 13.96
N ARG A 73 49.11 -23.64 13.76
CA ARG A 73 48.21 -23.52 12.60
C ARG A 73 48.96 -23.10 11.32
N ILE A 74 50.06 -22.35 11.46
CA ILE A 74 51.00 -22.03 10.39
C ILE A 74 51.81 -23.29 10.03
N LEU A 75 52.38 -24.01 11.02
CA LEU A 75 53.11 -25.26 10.77
C LEU A 75 52.23 -26.33 10.10
N SER A 76 50.97 -26.47 10.52
CA SER A 76 50.01 -27.39 9.89
C SER A 76 49.58 -26.98 8.48
N LYS A 77 49.78 -25.71 8.08
CA LYS A 77 49.50 -25.20 6.73
C LYS A 77 50.72 -25.15 5.81
N PHE A 78 51.91 -25.51 6.30
CA PHE A 78 53.17 -25.60 5.53
C PHE A 78 53.67 -27.05 5.38
N GLY A 79 52.76 -28.04 5.41
CA GLY A 79 53.06 -29.44 5.10
C GLY A 79 53.45 -29.72 3.65
N GLU A 80 53.43 -28.71 2.77
CA GLU A 80 53.96 -28.80 1.41
C GLU A 80 54.82 -27.56 1.09
N LYS A 81 56.10 -27.60 1.47
CA LYS A 81 57.23 -26.94 0.77
C LYS A 81 58.56 -27.18 1.51
N GLN A 82 59.08 -28.41 1.39
CA GLN A 82 60.43 -28.78 1.83
C GLN A 82 61.52 -27.93 1.12
N GLU A 83 61.28 -27.53 -0.13
CA GLU A 83 62.23 -26.79 -0.99
C GLU A 83 62.53 -25.34 -0.52
N MET A 84 61.60 -24.70 0.18
CA MET A 84 61.75 -23.31 0.63
C MET A 84 62.55 -23.21 1.93
N LEU A 85 62.51 -24.28 2.75
CA LEU A 85 63.31 -24.40 3.98
C LEU A 85 64.78 -24.67 3.65
N ASP A 86 65.08 -25.43 2.60
CA ASP A 86 66.46 -25.66 2.12
C ASP A 86 67.10 -24.37 1.57
N GLN A 87 66.32 -23.50 0.91
CA GLN A 87 66.79 -22.19 0.43
C GLN A 87 67.02 -21.18 1.57
N LEU A 88 66.21 -21.25 2.63
CA LEU A 88 66.36 -20.39 3.80
C LEU A 88 67.59 -20.81 4.64
N ASP A 89 67.87 -22.10 4.78
CA ASP A 89 69.06 -22.61 5.48
C ASP A 89 70.37 -22.25 4.74
N LYS A 90 70.32 -22.16 3.40
CA LYS A 90 71.42 -21.66 2.56
C LYS A 90 71.67 -20.15 2.72
N LEU A 91 70.60 -19.34 2.71
CA LEU A 91 70.67 -17.89 2.92
C LEU A 91 71.11 -17.53 4.36
N VAL A 92 70.71 -18.31 5.36
CA VAL A 92 71.17 -18.16 6.75
C VAL A 92 72.66 -18.52 6.89
N LYS A 93 73.17 -19.50 6.13
CA LYS A 93 74.60 -19.81 6.04
C LYS A 93 75.41 -18.67 5.39
N GLU A 94 74.94 -18.12 4.28
CA GLU A 94 75.57 -16.98 3.57
C GLU A 94 75.54 -15.68 4.41
N ALA A 95 74.46 -15.44 5.16
CA ALA A 95 74.35 -14.30 6.07
C ALA A 95 75.29 -14.42 7.29
N ASN A 96 75.52 -15.64 7.81
CA ASN A 96 76.49 -15.88 8.88
C ASN A 96 77.96 -15.72 8.42
N GLU A 97 78.28 -16.09 7.18
CA GLU A 97 79.61 -15.85 6.59
C GLU A 97 79.88 -14.36 6.34
N THR A 98 78.85 -13.60 5.92
CA THR A 98 78.95 -12.15 5.68
C THR A 98 79.06 -11.36 7.00
N ALA A 99 78.34 -11.76 8.04
CA ALA A 99 78.47 -11.19 9.39
C ALA A 99 79.82 -11.51 10.06
N SER A 100 80.43 -12.67 9.76
CA SER A 100 81.78 -13.03 10.23
C SER A 100 82.88 -12.17 9.55
N SER A 101 82.66 -11.74 8.30
CA SER A 101 83.54 -10.82 7.57
C SER A 101 83.46 -9.37 8.09
N ALA A 102 82.26 -8.87 8.42
CA ALA A 102 82.08 -7.53 9.00
C ALA A 102 82.66 -7.41 10.44
N LYS A 103 82.72 -8.51 11.20
CA LYS A 103 83.41 -8.55 12.50
C LYS A 103 84.93 -8.43 12.36
N LYS A 104 85.54 -9.04 11.32
CA LYS A 104 86.97 -8.90 11.00
C LYS A 104 87.35 -7.48 10.56
N GLU A 105 86.49 -6.80 9.81
CA GLU A 105 86.74 -5.41 9.37
C GLU A 105 86.57 -4.39 10.53
N SER A 106 85.66 -4.65 11.47
CA SER A 106 85.53 -3.84 12.68
C SER A 106 86.69 -4.04 13.67
N GLU A 107 87.30 -5.24 13.73
CA GLU A 107 88.54 -5.48 14.52
C GLU A 107 89.75 -4.74 13.90
N ALA A 108 89.85 -4.63 12.57
CA ALA A 108 90.91 -3.88 11.89
C ALA A 108 90.80 -2.35 12.07
N ALA A 109 89.59 -1.80 12.12
CA ALA A 109 89.36 -0.37 12.40
C ALA A 109 89.70 0.01 13.85
N LYS A 110 89.56 -0.92 14.81
CA LYS A 110 89.97 -0.73 16.21
C LYS A 110 91.50 -0.69 16.37
N THR A 111 92.23 -1.54 15.64
CA THR A 111 93.72 -1.57 15.67
C THR A 111 94.36 -0.31 15.05
N LEU A 112 93.69 0.35 14.10
CA LEU A 112 94.18 1.58 13.47
C LEU A 112 93.97 2.81 14.37
N ALA A 113 92.88 2.85 15.15
CA ALA A 113 92.63 3.89 16.15
C ALA A 113 93.63 3.82 17.34
N GLU A 114 94.06 2.62 17.75
CA GLU A 114 95.05 2.41 18.81
C GLU A 114 96.48 2.87 18.37
N LYS A 115 96.86 2.69 17.09
CA LYS A 115 98.14 3.18 16.53
C LYS A 115 98.24 4.70 16.38
N VAL A 116 97.12 5.40 16.16
CA VAL A 116 97.09 6.87 16.09
C VAL A 116 97.26 7.49 17.48
N GLN A 117 96.83 6.80 18.54
CA GLN A 117 96.96 7.26 19.93
C GLN A 117 98.38 7.03 20.52
N GLU A 118 99.13 6.05 20.00
CA GLU A 118 100.51 5.75 20.40
C GLU A 118 101.54 6.74 19.82
N ASN A 119 101.30 7.26 18.60
CA ASN A 119 102.18 8.26 17.96
C ASN A 119 102.10 9.65 18.59
N ILE A 120 100.96 10.02 19.19
CA ILE A 120 100.78 11.33 19.87
C ILE A 120 101.50 11.37 21.24
N LYS A 121 101.80 10.21 21.85
CA LYS A 121 102.43 10.11 23.18
C LYS A 121 103.96 10.10 23.19
N ASN A 122 104.62 9.83 22.06
CA ASN A 122 106.05 9.47 22.02
C ASN A 122 107.02 10.56 21.51
N ASN A 123 106.59 11.75 21.10
CA ASN A 123 107.49 12.75 20.50
C ASN A 123 107.21 14.23 20.85
N THR A 124 106.94 14.52 22.12
CA THR A 124 106.92 15.90 22.66
C THR A 124 108.34 16.42 22.93
N VAL A 125 108.65 17.65 22.49
CA VAL A 125 109.95 18.34 22.67
C VAL A 125 109.74 19.55 23.60
N GLU A 126 110.61 19.74 24.61
CA GLU A 126 110.56 20.89 25.52
C GLU A 126 111.45 22.04 25.01
N ILE A 127 110.88 23.25 24.91
CA ILE A 127 111.59 24.49 24.52
C ILE A 127 111.75 25.37 25.77
N ILE A 128 112.99 25.74 26.09
CA ILE A 128 113.33 26.64 27.20
C ILE A 128 113.70 28.01 26.62
N GLU A 129 113.00 29.07 27.05
CA GLU A 129 113.29 30.46 26.66
C GLU A 129 114.08 31.17 27.76
N ALA A 130 115.34 31.53 27.51
CA ALA A 130 116.20 32.24 28.48
C ALA A 130 117.28 33.05 27.77
N LYS A 131 117.80 34.11 28.43
CA LYS A 131 118.91 34.92 27.90
C LYS A 131 120.28 34.23 27.96
N ASN A 132 120.46 33.30 28.90
CA ASN A 132 121.72 32.57 29.12
C ASN A 132 121.49 31.05 28.97
N PRO A 133 122.52 30.25 28.65
CA PRO A 133 122.37 28.80 28.46
C PRO A 133 121.93 28.10 29.76
N PRO A 134 120.90 27.23 29.73
CA PRO A 134 120.51 26.44 30.90
C PRO A 134 121.56 25.39 31.26
N THR A 135 121.68 25.05 32.55
CA THR A 135 122.72 24.14 33.08
C THR A 135 122.18 22.90 33.81
N THR A 136 120.85 22.77 33.99
CA THR A 136 120.21 21.60 34.63
C THR A 136 119.00 21.12 33.82
N GLY A 137 118.66 19.83 33.92
CA GLY A 137 117.49 19.25 33.23
C GLY A 137 117.64 18.98 31.73
N LEU A 138 118.86 19.00 31.20
CA LEU A 138 119.13 18.87 29.75
C LEU A 138 119.09 17.41 29.28
N LYS A 139 118.26 17.12 28.27
CA LYS A 139 118.16 15.81 27.60
C LYS A 139 118.79 15.91 26.20
N PRO A 140 119.83 15.10 25.89
CA PRO A 140 120.47 15.11 24.57
C PRO A 140 119.44 14.95 23.44
N ASN A 141 119.53 15.79 22.42
CA ASN A 141 118.66 15.86 21.24
C ASN A 141 117.16 16.05 21.52
N LYS A 142 116.78 16.41 22.75
CA LYS A 142 115.37 16.66 23.13
C LYS A 142 115.13 17.98 23.86
N THR A 143 116.18 18.70 24.24
CA THR A 143 116.07 20.04 24.83
C THR A 143 116.48 21.09 23.80
N LEU A 144 115.54 22.01 23.52
CA LEU A 144 115.79 23.18 22.67
C LEU A 144 115.88 24.43 23.55
N TRP A 145 116.91 25.26 23.31
CA TRP A 145 117.07 26.57 23.94
C TRP A 145 116.84 27.65 22.88
N ARG A 146 115.90 28.57 23.16
CA ARG A 146 115.71 29.78 22.37
C ARG A 146 116.55 30.92 22.96
N ASP A 147 117.65 31.24 22.30
CA ASP A 147 118.61 32.27 22.66
C ASP A 147 118.03 33.66 22.37
N MET A 148 117.63 34.39 23.43
CA MET A 148 117.07 35.75 23.35
C MET A 148 118.09 36.86 23.67
N SER A 149 119.40 36.57 23.61
CA SER A 149 120.44 37.58 23.91
C SER A 149 120.30 38.87 23.08
N ASN A 150 119.82 38.79 21.84
CA ASN A 150 119.69 39.92 20.90
C ASN A 150 118.25 40.47 20.69
N GLY A 151 117.31 40.17 21.59
CA GLY A 151 115.91 40.60 21.45
C GLY A 151 115.05 39.64 20.62
N LYS A 152 113.74 39.92 20.51
CA LYS A 152 112.76 38.96 19.97
C LYS A 152 112.59 39.12 18.45
N PRO A 153 112.46 38.01 17.68
CA PRO A 153 112.48 36.60 18.11
C PRO A 153 113.90 35.98 18.10
N GLY A 154 114.29 35.30 19.19
CA GLY A 154 115.62 34.66 19.35
C GLY A 154 115.86 33.36 18.54
N ILE A 155 117.14 32.93 18.42
CA ILE A 155 117.62 31.78 17.62
C ILE A 155 117.52 30.46 18.43
N LEU A 156 117.11 29.35 17.79
CA LEU A 156 117.05 28.02 18.42
C LEU A 156 118.40 27.28 18.39
N LYS A 157 118.77 26.63 19.50
CA LYS A 157 119.93 25.71 19.63
C LYS A 157 119.49 24.39 20.30
N ILE A 158 120.03 23.24 19.89
CA ILE A 158 119.82 21.92 20.53
C ILE A 158 120.95 21.60 21.50
N TRP A 159 120.64 20.92 22.59
CA TRP A 159 121.63 20.25 23.42
C TRP A 159 122.01 18.90 22.82
N THR A 160 123.28 18.69 22.44
CA THR A 160 123.74 17.43 21.83
C THR A 160 124.18 16.37 22.85
N GLY A 161 124.18 16.71 24.14
CA GLY A 161 124.75 15.89 25.21
C GLY A 161 126.12 16.39 25.69
N THR A 162 126.81 17.21 24.91
CA THR A 162 128.11 17.80 25.26
C THR A 162 128.19 19.31 25.02
N ALA A 163 127.47 19.83 24.01
CA ALA A 163 127.45 21.25 23.67
C ALA A 163 126.07 21.70 23.15
N TRP A 164 125.87 23.02 23.07
CA TRP A 164 124.72 23.62 22.39
C TRP A 164 125.07 23.88 20.92
N GLU A 165 124.41 23.19 19.99
CA GLU A 165 124.58 23.36 18.54
C GLU A 165 123.40 24.11 17.91
N SER A 166 123.67 24.89 16.86
CA SER A 166 122.66 25.58 16.07
C SER A 166 121.85 24.56 15.26
N VAL A 167 120.52 24.69 15.26
CA VAL A 167 119.62 23.76 14.53
C VAL A 167 119.55 24.11 13.03
N VAL A 168 120.29 25.11 12.58
CA VAL A 168 120.30 25.59 11.19
C VAL A 168 121.64 25.26 10.54
N PRO A 169 121.69 24.39 9.51
CA PRO A 169 122.87 24.18 8.68
C PRO A 169 122.96 25.25 7.58
N ASP A 170 124.11 25.90 7.47
CA ASP A 170 124.44 26.86 6.40
C ASP A 170 125.28 26.15 5.33
N VAL A 171 124.81 26.13 4.08
CA VAL A 171 125.67 25.93 2.89
C VAL A 171 124.95 26.44 1.64
N GLU A 172 125.38 27.62 1.23
CA GLU A 172 124.88 28.43 0.13
C GLU A 172 125.29 27.94 -1.28
N SER A 173 125.53 26.64 -1.50
CA SER A 173 126.02 26.10 -2.78
C SER A 173 125.02 25.25 -3.60
N VAL A 174 123.76 25.09 -3.16
CA VAL A 174 122.74 24.23 -3.84
C VAL A 174 121.72 25.02 -4.69
N LYS A 175 121.82 26.36 -4.79
CA LYS A 175 120.69 27.18 -5.30
C LYS A 175 120.45 27.22 -6.81
N LYS A 176 121.31 26.69 -7.69
CA LYS A 176 121.18 26.94 -9.14
C LYS A 176 120.86 25.74 -10.03
N GLU A 177 121.10 24.52 -9.58
CA GLU A 177 120.87 23.31 -10.39
C GLU A 177 119.46 22.73 -10.19
N THR A 178 118.93 22.77 -8.95
CA THR A 178 117.62 22.21 -8.60
C THR A 178 116.44 22.99 -9.18
N LEU A 179 116.57 24.31 -9.38
CA LEU A 179 115.45 25.15 -9.84
C LEU A 179 115.04 24.84 -11.30
N ASN A 180 115.98 24.45 -12.15
CA ASN A 180 115.70 24.13 -13.55
C ASN A 180 115.02 22.77 -13.73
N GLN A 181 115.34 21.79 -12.88
CA GLN A 181 114.71 20.46 -12.94
C GLN A 181 113.25 20.52 -12.45
N VAL A 182 112.97 21.26 -11.37
CA VAL A 182 111.61 21.40 -10.82
C VAL A 182 110.64 22.02 -11.83
N ASN A 183 111.06 23.01 -12.61
CA ASN A 183 110.19 23.61 -13.62
C ASN A 183 109.82 22.63 -14.75
N LYS A 184 110.73 21.71 -15.10
CA LYS A 184 110.46 20.69 -16.13
C LYS A 184 109.49 19.63 -15.63
N ASP A 185 109.65 19.22 -14.37
CA ASP A 185 108.76 18.24 -13.73
C ASP A 185 107.36 18.82 -13.49
N ILE A 186 107.23 20.13 -13.21
CA ILE A 186 105.93 20.82 -13.08
C ILE A 186 105.13 20.78 -14.39
N GLU A 187 105.74 21.09 -15.53
CA GLU A 187 105.02 21.09 -16.82
C GLU A 187 104.65 19.67 -17.30
N ALA A 188 105.51 18.67 -17.05
CA ALA A 188 105.20 17.27 -17.32
C ALA A 188 104.02 16.77 -16.46
N THR A 189 104.04 17.09 -15.16
CA THR A 189 102.97 16.72 -14.23
C THR A 189 101.65 17.41 -14.57
N LYS A 190 101.68 18.65 -15.04
CA LYS A 190 100.47 19.39 -15.47
C LYS A 190 99.82 18.77 -16.70
N THR A 191 100.63 18.25 -17.64
CA THR A 191 100.11 17.57 -18.85
C THR A 191 99.51 16.22 -18.50
N GLU A 192 100.17 15.42 -17.65
CA GLU A 192 99.65 14.13 -17.18
C GLU A 192 98.40 14.31 -16.30
N LEU A 193 98.35 15.34 -15.46
CA LEU A 193 97.18 15.68 -14.66
C LEU A 193 96.00 16.08 -15.55
N ASN A 194 96.21 16.89 -16.59
CA ASN A 194 95.13 17.25 -17.53
C ASN A 194 94.62 16.03 -18.31
N GLN A 195 95.50 15.10 -18.68
CA GLN A 195 95.11 13.84 -19.34
C GLN A 195 94.30 12.95 -18.39
N LYS A 196 94.76 12.75 -17.14
CA LYS A 196 94.02 11.98 -16.12
C LYS A 196 92.71 12.64 -15.71
N VAL A 197 92.65 13.96 -15.66
CA VAL A 197 91.40 14.70 -15.44
C VAL A 197 90.44 14.49 -16.61
N LYS A 198 90.92 14.50 -17.86
CA LYS A 198 90.09 14.24 -19.05
C LYS A 198 89.59 12.79 -19.12
N GLU A 199 90.43 11.83 -18.75
CA GLU A 199 90.06 10.42 -18.65
C GLU A 199 89.08 10.17 -17.50
N ALA A 200 89.30 10.76 -16.32
CA ALA A 200 88.36 10.71 -15.20
C ALA A 200 87.04 11.41 -15.54
N GLN A 201 87.07 12.50 -16.31
CA GLN A 201 85.88 13.22 -16.77
C GLN A 201 85.10 12.40 -17.82
N ASN A 202 85.79 11.73 -18.74
CA ASN A 202 85.16 10.82 -19.70
C ASN A 202 84.58 9.57 -19.02
N GLN A 203 85.28 9.01 -18.02
CA GLN A 203 84.81 7.85 -17.26
C GLN A 203 83.63 8.24 -16.35
N ALA A 204 83.67 9.40 -15.71
CA ALA A 204 82.55 9.96 -14.96
C ALA A 204 81.36 10.28 -15.88
N THR A 205 81.59 10.75 -17.11
CA THR A 205 80.51 11.00 -18.09
C THR A 205 79.92 9.69 -18.62
N GLY A 206 80.74 8.66 -18.85
CA GLY A 206 80.29 7.32 -19.22
C GLY A 206 79.45 6.67 -18.11
N GLN A 207 79.93 6.71 -16.87
CA GLN A 207 79.17 6.23 -15.71
C GLN A 207 77.91 7.06 -15.47
N PHE A 208 77.95 8.38 -15.67
CA PHE A 208 76.76 9.23 -15.59
C PHE A 208 75.73 8.86 -16.64
N ASN A 209 76.15 8.56 -17.88
CA ASN A 209 75.24 8.12 -18.93
C ASN A 209 74.67 6.72 -18.66
N GLU A 210 75.46 5.77 -18.16
CA GLU A 210 74.95 4.45 -17.74
C GLU A 210 73.96 4.56 -16.58
N VAL A 211 74.25 5.42 -15.59
CA VAL A 211 73.32 5.71 -14.49
C VAL A 211 72.06 6.40 -15.00
N GLN A 212 72.18 7.31 -15.97
CA GLN A 212 71.03 7.99 -16.60
C GLN A 212 70.16 7.02 -17.41
N GLU A 213 70.77 6.12 -18.19
CA GLU A 213 70.05 5.07 -18.94
C GLU A 213 69.42 4.05 -17.99
N GLY A 214 70.12 3.66 -16.92
CA GLY A 214 69.59 2.85 -15.83
C GLY A 214 68.39 3.51 -15.15
N LEU A 215 68.48 4.80 -14.82
CA LEU A 215 67.37 5.60 -14.26
C LEU A 215 66.20 5.74 -15.23
N GLN A 216 66.45 5.90 -16.54
CA GLN A 216 65.39 5.90 -17.55
C GLN A 216 64.75 4.51 -17.71
N GLY A 217 65.52 3.43 -17.62
CA GLY A 217 65.03 2.06 -17.61
C GLY A 217 64.17 1.76 -16.38
N VAL A 218 64.60 2.22 -15.21
CA VAL A 218 63.83 2.16 -13.95
C VAL A 218 62.57 3.01 -14.08
N SER A 219 62.65 4.23 -14.61
CA SER A 219 61.48 5.10 -14.82
C SER A 219 60.45 4.50 -15.80
N ARG A 220 60.89 3.87 -16.90
CA ARG A 220 60.00 3.11 -17.80
C ARG A 220 59.39 1.89 -17.10
N THR A 221 60.16 1.21 -16.26
CA THR A 221 59.66 0.06 -15.48
C THR A 221 58.62 0.50 -14.45
N ILE A 222 58.86 1.61 -13.75
CA ILE A 222 57.89 2.24 -12.84
C ILE A 222 56.63 2.64 -13.61
N THR A 223 56.77 3.30 -14.76
CA THR A 223 55.63 3.68 -15.61
C THR A 223 54.82 2.45 -16.07
N ASN A 224 55.50 1.34 -16.43
CA ASN A 224 54.83 0.09 -16.79
C ASN A 224 54.14 -0.58 -15.59
N ILE A 225 54.71 -0.48 -14.39
CA ILE A 225 54.09 -0.94 -13.15
C ILE A 225 52.87 -0.08 -12.81
N GLU A 226 52.97 1.24 -12.91
CA GLU A 226 51.86 2.19 -12.71
C GLU A 226 50.72 1.93 -13.71
N ASN A 227 51.04 1.70 -14.99
CA ASN A 227 50.05 1.34 -16.00
C ASN A 227 49.37 0.01 -15.68
N LYS A 228 50.13 -1.02 -15.29
CA LYS A 228 49.57 -2.32 -14.86
C LYS A 228 48.75 -2.20 -13.58
N GLN A 229 49.14 -1.35 -12.64
CA GLN A 229 48.38 -1.06 -11.42
C GLN A 229 47.08 -0.32 -11.75
N GLY A 230 47.10 0.59 -12.73
CA GLY A 230 45.91 1.22 -13.30
C GLY A 230 44.95 0.22 -13.96
N GLU A 231 45.46 -0.76 -14.70
CA GLU A 231 44.65 -1.85 -15.26
C GLU A 231 44.08 -2.78 -14.18
N ILE A 232 44.87 -3.12 -13.15
CA ILE A 232 44.42 -3.91 -12.01
C ILE A 232 43.31 -3.17 -11.27
N ASN A 233 43.47 -1.87 -11.00
CA ASN A 233 42.44 -1.06 -10.35
C ASN A 233 41.14 -1.05 -11.17
N LYS A 234 41.20 -0.88 -12.50
CA LYS A 234 40.02 -0.98 -13.38
C LYS A 234 39.35 -2.34 -13.29
N LYS A 235 40.12 -3.44 -13.29
CA LYS A 235 39.58 -4.80 -13.16
C LYS A 235 38.97 -5.06 -11.77
N VAL A 236 39.60 -4.58 -10.69
CA VAL A 236 39.07 -4.69 -9.32
C VAL A 236 37.75 -3.92 -9.21
N THR A 237 37.69 -2.69 -9.72
CA THR A 237 36.45 -1.90 -9.73
C THR A 237 35.35 -2.59 -10.55
N GLN A 238 35.67 -3.19 -11.70
CA GLN A 238 34.69 -3.96 -12.47
C GLN A 238 34.21 -5.20 -11.70
N PHE A 239 35.12 -5.94 -11.04
CA PHE A 239 34.75 -7.08 -10.20
C PHE A 239 33.86 -6.67 -9.01
N GLU A 240 34.11 -5.52 -8.39
CA GLU A 240 33.26 -4.97 -7.32
C GLU A 240 31.87 -4.61 -7.85
N GLN A 241 31.78 -3.98 -9.02
CA GLN A 241 30.50 -3.67 -9.68
C GLN A 241 29.73 -4.94 -10.04
N ASP A 242 30.39 -5.93 -10.65
CA ASP A 242 29.79 -7.21 -11.01
C ASP A 242 29.32 -7.97 -9.76
N SER A 243 30.13 -8.00 -8.70
CA SER A 243 29.80 -8.63 -7.41
C SER A 243 28.58 -7.97 -6.74
N ASN A 244 28.50 -6.64 -6.80
CA ASN A 244 27.31 -5.91 -6.32
C ASN A 244 26.07 -6.23 -7.19
N GLY A 245 26.22 -6.33 -8.50
CA GLY A 245 25.17 -6.77 -9.41
C GLY A 245 24.66 -8.20 -9.11
N PHE A 246 25.58 -9.13 -8.80
CA PHE A 246 25.23 -10.47 -8.34
C PHE A 246 24.49 -10.45 -7.00
N LYS A 247 24.92 -9.62 -6.05
CA LYS A 247 24.23 -9.45 -4.76
C LYS A 247 22.79 -8.97 -4.93
N THR A 248 22.58 -7.93 -5.73
CA THR A 248 21.23 -7.42 -6.02
C THR A 248 20.37 -8.45 -6.74
N SER A 249 20.97 -9.24 -7.64
CA SER A 249 20.27 -10.33 -8.33
C SER A 249 19.84 -11.44 -7.36
N ILE A 250 20.70 -11.81 -6.41
CA ILE A 250 20.38 -12.78 -5.34
C ILE A 250 19.26 -12.24 -4.44
N GLU A 251 19.33 -10.98 -3.99
CA GLU A 251 18.28 -10.36 -3.16
C GLU A 251 16.92 -10.33 -3.88
N SER A 252 16.91 -10.02 -5.17
CA SER A 252 15.71 -10.05 -6.02
C SER A 252 15.13 -11.46 -6.17
N LEU A 253 15.99 -12.47 -6.38
CA LEU A 253 15.58 -13.87 -6.45
C LEU A 253 15.01 -14.37 -5.12
N THR A 254 15.62 -14.01 -3.98
CA THR A 254 15.11 -14.39 -2.65
C THR A 254 13.74 -13.76 -2.38
N LYS A 255 13.53 -12.50 -2.80
CA LYS A 255 12.22 -11.85 -2.69
C LYS A 255 11.18 -12.58 -3.54
N LYS A 256 11.51 -12.94 -4.78
CA LYS A 256 10.62 -13.71 -5.66
C LYS A 256 10.31 -15.09 -5.11
N ASP A 257 11.26 -15.79 -4.51
CA ASP A 257 11.02 -17.11 -3.89
C ASP A 257 10.04 -17.00 -2.71
N ASN A 258 10.16 -15.93 -1.91
CA ASN A 258 9.20 -15.64 -0.83
C ASN A 258 7.81 -15.32 -1.38
N ASP A 259 7.72 -14.51 -2.44
CA ASP A 259 6.46 -14.17 -3.10
C ASP A 259 5.78 -15.42 -3.71
N ILE A 260 6.57 -16.30 -4.35
CA ILE A 260 6.09 -17.60 -4.87
C ILE A 260 5.59 -18.48 -3.72
N SER A 261 6.32 -18.54 -2.61
CA SER A 261 5.92 -19.33 -1.42
C SER A 261 4.60 -18.84 -0.82
N ASN A 262 4.42 -17.52 -0.69
CA ASN A 262 3.17 -16.93 -0.20
C ASN A 262 1.99 -17.18 -1.16
N THR A 263 2.25 -17.04 -2.47
CA THR A 263 1.26 -17.35 -3.51
C THR A 263 0.85 -18.83 -3.44
N LEU A 264 1.81 -19.72 -3.23
CA LEU A 264 1.56 -21.15 -3.13
C LEU A 264 0.73 -21.51 -1.89
N HIS A 265 0.98 -20.85 -0.75
CA HIS A 265 0.14 -21.00 0.43
C HIS A 265 -1.31 -20.57 0.17
N THR A 266 -1.49 -19.49 -0.59
CA THR A 266 -2.82 -19.02 -1.00
C THR A 266 -3.52 -20.03 -1.92
N VAL A 267 -2.77 -20.67 -2.84
CA VAL A 267 -3.28 -21.75 -3.69
C VAL A 267 -3.70 -22.96 -2.85
N GLU A 268 -2.89 -23.38 -1.86
CA GLU A 268 -3.24 -24.47 -0.93
C GLU A 268 -4.54 -24.17 -0.17
N GLN A 269 -4.69 -22.96 0.38
CA GLN A 269 -5.92 -22.55 1.07
C GLN A 269 -7.13 -22.52 0.13
N THR A 270 -6.95 -22.04 -1.10
CA THR A 270 -8.02 -21.97 -2.11
C THR A 270 -8.45 -23.37 -2.55
N VAL A 271 -7.51 -24.30 -2.73
CA VAL A 271 -7.77 -25.72 -3.02
C VAL A 271 -8.61 -26.34 -1.92
N GLU A 272 -8.26 -26.11 -0.65
CA GLU A 272 -9.00 -26.66 0.48
C GLU A 272 -10.42 -26.09 0.58
N GLY A 273 -10.58 -24.77 0.40
CA GLY A 273 -11.90 -24.14 0.31
C GLY A 273 -12.74 -24.65 -0.86
N THR A 274 -12.11 -24.94 -2.00
CA THR A 274 -12.78 -25.51 -3.19
C THR A 274 -13.23 -26.95 -2.93
N LYS A 275 -12.41 -27.79 -2.28
CA LYS A 275 -12.79 -29.16 -1.88
C LYS A 275 -14.01 -29.17 -0.97
N LYS A 276 -14.03 -28.27 0.01
CA LYS A 276 -15.19 -28.11 0.90
C LYS A 276 -16.45 -27.72 0.12
N THR A 277 -16.33 -26.75 -0.77
CA THR A 277 -17.44 -26.32 -1.64
C THR A 277 -17.93 -27.48 -2.52
N ILE A 278 -17.03 -28.26 -3.13
CA ILE A 278 -17.43 -29.43 -3.93
C ILE A 278 -18.16 -30.46 -3.06
N SER A 279 -17.70 -30.70 -1.83
CA SER A 279 -18.35 -31.60 -0.88
C SER A 279 -19.77 -31.13 -0.51
N ASP A 280 -19.95 -29.84 -0.24
CA ASP A 280 -21.27 -29.26 0.09
C ASP A 280 -22.24 -29.39 -1.10
N VAL A 281 -21.75 -29.18 -2.33
CA VAL A 281 -22.55 -29.36 -3.55
C VAL A 281 -22.86 -30.85 -3.80
N GLN A 282 -21.92 -31.77 -3.54
CA GLN A 282 -22.15 -33.22 -3.63
C GLN A 282 -23.25 -33.68 -2.65
N GLN A 283 -23.24 -33.17 -1.41
CA GLN A 283 -24.29 -33.42 -0.43
C GLN A 283 -25.64 -32.90 -0.94
N THR A 284 -25.70 -31.63 -1.35
CA THR A 284 -26.94 -31.01 -1.88
C THR A 284 -27.48 -31.78 -3.10
N THR A 285 -26.60 -32.25 -3.98
CA THR A 285 -26.95 -33.03 -5.17
C THR A 285 -27.56 -34.38 -4.79
N SER A 286 -27.01 -35.02 -3.76
CA SER A 286 -27.54 -36.28 -3.21
C SER A 286 -28.94 -36.10 -2.61
N GLU A 287 -29.15 -35.02 -1.84
CA GLU A 287 -30.46 -34.68 -1.28
C GLU A 287 -31.50 -34.35 -2.37
N LEU A 288 -31.11 -33.61 -3.41
CA LEU A 288 -31.97 -33.33 -4.56
C LEU A 288 -32.33 -34.61 -5.33
N LYS A 289 -31.39 -35.54 -5.50
CA LYS A 289 -31.62 -36.83 -6.16
C LYS A 289 -32.64 -37.68 -5.40
N GLN A 290 -32.56 -37.67 -4.06
CA GLN A 290 -33.56 -38.31 -3.21
C GLN A 290 -34.94 -37.66 -3.39
N LYS A 291 -35.06 -36.34 -3.19
CA LYS A 291 -36.35 -35.63 -3.33
C LYS A 291 -36.98 -35.78 -4.71
N THR A 292 -36.16 -35.79 -5.77
CA THR A 292 -36.63 -36.01 -7.14
C THR A 292 -37.22 -37.41 -7.32
N THR A 293 -36.65 -38.42 -6.65
CA THR A 293 -37.17 -39.79 -6.66
C THR A 293 -38.49 -39.87 -5.89
N GLU A 294 -38.55 -39.28 -4.69
CA GLU A 294 -39.78 -39.21 -3.87
C GLU A 294 -40.92 -38.51 -4.61
N MET A 295 -40.67 -37.38 -5.27
CA MET A 295 -41.67 -36.68 -6.10
C MET A 295 -42.18 -37.56 -7.24
N LYS A 296 -41.31 -38.35 -7.88
CA LYS A 296 -41.72 -39.25 -8.97
C LYS A 296 -42.65 -40.34 -8.45
N GLU A 297 -42.34 -40.92 -7.30
CA GLU A 297 -43.16 -41.94 -6.65
C GLU A 297 -44.53 -41.39 -6.22
N GLU A 298 -44.58 -40.22 -5.59
CA GLU A 298 -45.83 -39.59 -5.17
C GLU A 298 -46.71 -39.19 -6.36
N ALA A 299 -46.12 -38.66 -7.44
CA ALA A 299 -46.85 -38.40 -8.68
C ALA A 299 -47.47 -39.67 -9.27
N GLY A 300 -46.75 -40.80 -9.22
CA GLY A 300 -47.28 -42.11 -9.62
C GLY A 300 -48.48 -42.54 -8.78
N LYS A 301 -48.38 -42.45 -7.45
CA LYS A 301 -49.48 -42.79 -6.52
C LYS A 301 -50.74 -41.93 -6.74
N ILE A 302 -50.58 -40.64 -7.03
CA ILE A 302 -51.70 -39.73 -7.35
C ILE A 302 -52.40 -40.18 -8.64
N SER A 303 -51.63 -40.53 -9.67
CA SER A 303 -52.17 -41.04 -10.94
C SER A 303 -53.03 -42.30 -10.74
N GLU A 304 -52.53 -43.26 -9.96
CA GLU A 304 -53.28 -44.50 -9.66
C GLU A 304 -54.58 -44.24 -8.87
N LYS A 305 -54.52 -43.36 -7.86
CA LYS A 305 -55.71 -42.98 -7.09
C LYS A 305 -56.77 -42.29 -7.95
N LEU A 306 -56.36 -41.43 -8.86
CA LEU A 306 -57.28 -40.72 -9.75
C LEU A 306 -58.02 -41.68 -10.68
N GLN A 307 -57.32 -42.64 -11.28
CA GLN A 307 -57.96 -43.68 -12.12
C GLN A 307 -58.99 -44.50 -11.34
N SER A 308 -58.75 -44.72 -10.04
CA SER A 308 -59.71 -45.39 -9.15
C SER A 308 -60.96 -44.55 -8.87
N VAL A 309 -60.79 -43.24 -8.65
CA VAL A 309 -61.91 -42.29 -8.44
C VAL A 309 -62.76 -42.17 -9.70
N GLU A 310 -62.13 -42.07 -10.87
CA GLU A 310 -62.82 -42.01 -12.17
C GLU A 310 -63.76 -43.19 -12.38
N LYS A 311 -63.27 -44.41 -12.13
CA LYS A 311 -64.07 -45.64 -12.22
C LYS A 311 -65.26 -45.63 -11.27
N LYS A 312 -65.16 -45.01 -10.09
CA LYS A 312 -66.29 -44.85 -9.16
C LYS A 312 -67.30 -43.82 -9.66
N VAL A 313 -66.86 -42.63 -10.04
CA VAL A 313 -67.75 -41.53 -10.48
C VAL A 313 -68.53 -41.90 -11.75
N ASN A 314 -67.90 -42.61 -12.69
CA ASN A 314 -68.58 -43.02 -13.93
C ASN A 314 -69.66 -44.10 -13.70
N ASN A 315 -69.57 -44.89 -12.62
CA ASN A 315 -70.55 -45.93 -12.30
C ASN A 315 -71.80 -45.41 -11.55
N ASP A 316 -71.78 -44.20 -10.98
CA ASP A 316 -72.88 -43.65 -10.16
C ASP A 316 -73.93 -42.81 -10.95
N LYS A 317 -73.82 -42.67 -12.28
CA LYS A 317 -74.74 -41.88 -13.13
C LYS A 317 -76.07 -42.60 -13.45
N SER A 318 -76.89 -42.92 -12.46
CA SER A 318 -78.23 -43.51 -12.67
C SER A 318 -79.40 -42.51 -12.76
N GLY A 319 -79.19 -41.23 -12.44
CA GLY A 319 -80.15 -40.13 -12.61
C GLY A 319 -79.81 -39.29 -13.85
N GLY A 320 -80.78 -39.05 -14.74
CA GLY A 320 -80.55 -38.37 -16.03
C GLY A 320 -79.86 -36.99 -15.90
N ARG A 321 -79.04 -36.62 -16.90
CA ARG A 321 -78.24 -35.38 -16.89
C ARG A 321 -79.08 -34.11 -17.06
N ASN A 322 -78.72 -33.03 -16.37
CA ASN A 322 -79.27 -31.71 -16.61
C ASN A 322 -78.81 -31.20 -17.99
N LEU A 323 -79.76 -30.76 -18.81
CA LEU A 323 -79.52 -30.31 -20.16
C LEU A 323 -79.42 -28.79 -20.28
N LEU A 324 -79.65 -27.99 -19.23
CA LEU A 324 -79.56 -26.51 -19.32
C LEU A 324 -78.20 -25.99 -18.86
N LEU A 325 -77.57 -25.20 -19.73
CA LEU A 325 -76.36 -24.43 -19.41
C LEU A 325 -76.68 -23.20 -18.56
N LYS A 326 -75.73 -22.76 -17.72
CA LYS A 326 -75.89 -21.59 -16.82
C LYS A 326 -77.18 -21.62 -16.01
N SER A 327 -77.53 -22.81 -15.53
CA SER A 327 -78.86 -23.09 -15.01
C SER A 327 -78.98 -22.88 -13.50
N ASN A 328 -77.86 -22.71 -12.78
CA ASN A 328 -77.80 -22.31 -11.37
C ASN A 328 -77.40 -20.85 -11.20
N VAL A 329 -78.19 -19.96 -11.79
CA VAL A 329 -78.02 -18.52 -11.67
C VAL A 329 -79.30 -17.94 -11.07
N LYS A 330 -79.13 -17.24 -9.96
CA LYS A 330 -80.25 -16.58 -9.27
C LYS A 330 -80.68 -15.32 -10.02
N TYR A 331 -81.97 -15.21 -10.31
CA TYR A 331 -82.60 -14.04 -10.91
C TYR A 331 -83.69 -13.49 -9.99
N GLU A 332 -83.76 -12.16 -9.89
CA GLU A 332 -84.86 -11.44 -9.25
C GLU A 332 -85.34 -10.33 -10.19
N LYS A 333 -86.42 -10.57 -10.92
CA LYS A 333 -86.85 -9.69 -12.02
C LYS A 333 -88.35 -9.38 -11.95
N THR A 334 -88.71 -8.18 -12.42
CA THR A 334 -90.12 -7.79 -12.68
C THR A 334 -90.49 -7.95 -14.16
N ASP A 335 -89.52 -8.32 -15.01
CA ASP A 335 -89.72 -8.54 -16.44
C ASP A 335 -90.68 -9.71 -16.73
N TYR A 336 -91.40 -9.61 -17.84
CA TYR A 336 -92.24 -10.70 -18.32
C TYR A 336 -91.41 -11.92 -18.76
N LEU A 337 -90.34 -11.70 -19.54
CA LEU A 337 -89.33 -12.72 -19.87
C LEU A 337 -88.27 -12.73 -18.76
N ILE A 338 -88.22 -13.80 -17.97
CA ILE A 338 -87.25 -13.94 -16.87
C ILE A 338 -85.87 -14.26 -17.42
N ASN A 339 -85.76 -15.31 -18.23
CA ASN A 339 -84.51 -15.67 -18.89
C ASN A 339 -84.74 -16.61 -20.07
N GLN A 340 -83.75 -16.70 -20.96
CA GLN A 340 -83.68 -17.74 -21.99
C GLN A 340 -82.48 -18.63 -21.71
N TYR A 341 -82.71 -19.94 -21.67
CA TYR A 341 -81.70 -20.96 -21.44
C TYR A 341 -81.38 -21.69 -22.74
N ASN A 342 -80.11 -22.06 -22.90
CA ASN A 342 -79.65 -22.94 -23.97
C ASN A 342 -79.50 -24.36 -23.43
N SER A 343 -79.97 -25.33 -24.21
CA SER A 343 -79.79 -26.75 -23.93
C SER A 343 -78.46 -27.28 -24.50
N THR A 344 -77.89 -28.30 -23.88
CA THR A 344 -76.67 -29.01 -24.34
C THR A 344 -76.92 -29.83 -25.61
N GLU A 345 -78.17 -30.17 -25.90
CA GLU A 345 -78.60 -30.90 -27.10
C GLU A 345 -79.85 -30.27 -27.76
N ASN A 346 -80.16 -30.69 -29.00
CA ASN A 346 -81.37 -30.23 -29.70
C ASN A 346 -82.63 -30.89 -29.10
N PHE A 347 -83.73 -30.13 -28.99
CA PHE A 347 -85.03 -30.68 -28.63
C PHE A 347 -85.52 -31.67 -29.71
N SER A 348 -85.90 -32.87 -29.27
CA SER A 348 -86.47 -33.90 -30.16
C SER A 348 -88.00 -33.77 -30.19
N THR A 349 -88.59 -33.51 -31.37
CA THR A 349 -90.05 -33.30 -31.48
C THR A 349 -90.84 -34.52 -30.99
N GLY A 350 -91.81 -34.29 -30.11
CA GLY A 350 -92.65 -35.33 -29.50
C GLY A 350 -92.06 -36.00 -28.26
N GLU A 351 -90.76 -35.81 -27.99
CA GLU A 351 -90.07 -36.36 -26.82
C GLU A 351 -90.48 -35.61 -25.54
N GLU A 352 -90.59 -36.34 -24.43
CA GLU A 352 -90.92 -35.77 -23.13
C GLU A 352 -89.69 -35.16 -22.46
N TYR A 353 -89.85 -33.95 -21.95
CA TYR A 353 -88.86 -33.26 -21.12
C TYR A 353 -89.52 -32.76 -19.84
N THR A 354 -88.78 -32.82 -18.74
CA THR A 354 -89.19 -32.30 -17.44
C THR A 354 -88.31 -31.10 -17.09
N PHE A 355 -88.90 -29.91 -17.09
CA PHE A 355 -88.27 -28.69 -16.60
C PHE A 355 -88.56 -28.55 -15.11
N VAL A 356 -87.51 -28.47 -14.30
CA VAL A 356 -87.56 -28.37 -12.83
C VAL A 356 -86.95 -27.04 -12.44
N MET A 357 -87.53 -26.33 -11.48
CA MET A 357 -87.02 -25.06 -11.03
C MET A 357 -87.30 -24.79 -9.56
N LYS A 358 -86.40 -24.07 -8.92
CA LYS A 358 -86.62 -23.49 -7.60
C LYS A 358 -86.84 -22.00 -7.73
N GLY A 359 -87.96 -21.50 -7.21
CA GLY A 359 -88.32 -20.10 -7.33
C GLY A 359 -89.72 -19.80 -6.84
N SER A 360 -90.08 -18.52 -6.82
CA SER A 360 -91.39 -18.04 -6.41
C SER A 360 -91.90 -16.93 -7.32
N VAL A 361 -93.22 -16.90 -7.51
CA VAL A 361 -93.94 -15.84 -8.21
C VAL A 361 -95.03 -15.25 -7.32
N PRO A 362 -95.44 -14.00 -7.55
CA PRO A 362 -96.57 -13.36 -6.89
C PRO A 362 -97.91 -14.13 -7.02
N GLN A 363 -98.81 -13.93 -6.06
CA GLN A 363 -100.14 -14.56 -6.05
C GLN A 363 -100.92 -14.21 -7.33
N GLY A 364 -101.42 -15.23 -8.04
CA GLY A 364 -102.11 -15.09 -9.33
C GLY A 364 -101.21 -15.23 -10.57
N GLN A 365 -99.89 -15.35 -10.39
CA GLN A 365 -98.93 -15.64 -11.46
C GLN A 365 -98.39 -17.08 -11.41
N LYS A 366 -97.80 -17.54 -12.51
CA LYS A 366 -97.13 -18.83 -12.67
C LYS A 366 -95.95 -18.71 -13.62
N PHE A 367 -94.92 -19.52 -13.41
CA PHE A 367 -93.83 -19.65 -14.37
C PHE A 367 -94.30 -20.45 -15.59
N GLY A 368 -94.18 -19.86 -16.78
CA GLY A 368 -94.47 -20.56 -18.03
C GLY A 368 -93.22 -20.74 -18.87
N ILE A 369 -93.19 -21.86 -19.58
CA ILE A 369 -92.05 -22.33 -20.35
C ILE A 369 -92.45 -22.28 -21.83
N TRP A 370 -91.61 -21.65 -22.65
CA TRP A 370 -91.83 -21.52 -24.09
C TRP A 370 -90.63 -22.02 -24.90
N GLN A 371 -90.92 -22.70 -26.01
CA GLN A 371 -90.00 -22.98 -27.10
C GLN A 371 -90.15 -21.93 -28.21
N ASN A 372 -89.29 -22.01 -29.25
CA ASN A 372 -89.38 -21.19 -30.46
C ASN A 372 -89.35 -19.68 -30.18
N GLY A 373 -88.41 -19.25 -29.33
CA GLY A 373 -88.20 -17.84 -29.01
C GLY A 373 -89.37 -17.17 -28.29
N GLY A 374 -90.22 -17.93 -27.58
CA GLY A 374 -91.42 -17.41 -26.92
C GLY A 374 -92.72 -17.62 -27.70
N SER A 375 -92.67 -18.28 -28.87
CA SER A 375 -93.84 -18.45 -29.75
C SER A 375 -94.69 -19.68 -29.41
N SER A 376 -94.10 -20.70 -28.78
CA SER A 376 -94.79 -21.97 -28.49
C SER A 376 -94.77 -22.26 -27.00
N ASN A 377 -95.89 -22.05 -26.30
CA ASN A 377 -96.00 -22.42 -24.89
C ASN A 377 -95.98 -23.95 -24.78
N VAL A 378 -95.06 -24.48 -23.97
CA VAL A 378 -94.94 -25.93 -23.75
C VAL A 378 -95.45 -26.36 -22.38
N GLY A 379 -95.66 -25.42 -21.45
CA GLY A 379 -96.35 -25.70 -20.19
C GLY A 379 -96.08 -24.66 -19.12
N TYR A 380 -96.63 -24.90 -17.93
CA TYR A 380 -96.45 -24.06 -16.75
C TYR A 380 -95.93 -24.89 -15.58
N ALA A 381 -94.89 -24.41 -14.88
CA ALA A 381 -94.31 -25.07 -13.72
C ALA A 381 -95.19 -24.88 -12.47
N THR A 382 -96.28 -25.64 -12.40
CA THR A 382 -97.24 -25.59 -11.28
C THR A 382 -97.20 -26.85 -10.43
N SER A 383 -96.59 -27.95 -10.91
CA SER A 383 -96.47 -29.19 -10.14
C SER A 383 -95.37 -29.05 -9.09
N VAL A 384 -95.65 -29.41 -7.84
CA VAL A 384 -94.66 -29.33 -6.76
C VAL A 384 -93.84 -30.61 -6.72
N TYR A 385 -92.51 -30.49 -6.72
CA TYR A 385 -91.58 -31.60 -6.52
C TYR A 385 -91.14 -31.69 -5.05
N ALA A 386 -90.74 -30.56 -4.47
CA ALA A 386 -90.35 -30.41 -3.06
C ALA A 386 -90.48 -28.94 -2.63
N ASN A 387 -90.15 -28.61 -1.38
CA ASN A 387 -90.33 -27.28 -0.78
C ASN A 387 -89.74 -26.13 -1.64
N GLY A 388 -90.59 -25.36 -2.33
CA GLY A 388 -90.19 -24.27 -3.23
C GLY A 388 -89.67 -24.71 -4.61
N ILE A 389 -89.69 -26.01 -4.92
CA ILE A 389 -89.29 -26.58 -6.21
C ILE A 389 -90.52 -27.02 -6.98
N THR A 390 -90.70 -26.45 -8.17
CA THR A 390 -91.80 -26.77 -9.08
C THR A 390 -91.27 -27.35 -10.38
N TYR A 391 -92.12 -28.08 -11.10
CA TYR A 391 -91.76 -28.66 -12.38
C TYR A 391 -92.92 -28.66 -13.36
N VAL A 392 -92.59 -28.86 -14.63
CA VAL A 392 -93.52 -29.18 -15.70
C VAL A 392 -92.91 -30.22 -16.62
N THR A 393 -93.71 -31.23 -16.96
CA THR A 393 -93.36 -32.18 -18.02
C THR A 393 -94.13 -31.81 -19.28
N PHE A 394 -93.42 -31.72 -20.40
CA PHE A 394 -93.98 -31.36 -21.69
C PHE A 394 -93.39 -32.19 -22.82
N LYS A 395 -94.15 -32.35 -23.92
CA LYS A 395 -93.61 -32.88 -25.17
C LYS A 395 -93.06 -31.73 -26.00
N ALA A 396 -91.80 -31.83 -26.42
CA ALA A 396 -91.18 -30.79 -27.22
C ALA A 396 -91.89 -30.63 -28.58
N VAL A 397 -92.13 -29.39 -28.99
CA VAL A 397 -92.69 -29.08 -30.31
C VAL A 397 -91.62 -29.03 -31.38
N ALA A 398 -92.00 -28.97 -32.66
CA ALA A 398 -91.06 -28.75 -33.75
C ALA A 398 -90.34 -27.40 -33.57
N ALA A 399 -89.01 -27.44 -33.55
CA ALA A 399 -88.20 -26.24 -33.38
C ALA A 399 -88.18 -25.40 -34.66
N THR A 400 -88.31 -24.09 -34.55
CA THR A 400 -88.05 -23.16 -35.65
C THR A 400 -86.55 -22.91 -35.80
N SER A 401 -86.11 -22.60 -37.02
CA SER A 401 -84.70 -22.36 -37.34
C SER A 401 -84.07 -21.35 -36.35
N GLY A 402 -83.01 -21.76 -35.66
CA GLY A 402 -82.30 -20.94 -34.67
C GLY A 402 -82.81 -21.03 -33.23
N ASN A 403 -83.81 -21.88 -32.96
CA ASN A 403 -84.40 -22.14 -31.63
C ASN A 403 -84.31 -23.60 -31.18
N GLU A 404 -83.52 -24.44 -31.87
CA GLU A 404 -83.41 -25.89 -31.66
C GLU A 404 -82.98 -26.28 -30.24
N ARG A 405 -82.36 -25.35 -29.50
CA ARG A 405 -81.87 -25.53 -28.13
C ARG A 405 -82.37 -24.49 -27.13
N LYS A 406 -83.28 -23.60 -27.53
CA LYS A 406 -83.65 -22.44 -26.71
C LYS A 406 -84.95 -22.68 -25.97
N LEU A 407 -84.94 -22.39 -24.67
CA LEU A 407 -86.10 -22.47 -23.80
C LEU A 407 -86.23 -21.16 -23.03
N SER A 408 -87.35 -20.48 -23.18
CA SER A 408 -87.63 -19.22 -22.51
C SER A 408 -88.53 -19.43 -21.29
N LEU A 409 -88.16 -18.83 -20.17
CA LEU A 409 -88.92 -18.83 -18.92
C LEU A 409 -89.58 -17.46 -18.73
N TYR A 410 -90.90 -17.43 -18.58
CA TYR A 410 -91.68 -16.21 -18.40
C TYR A 410 -92.46 -16.21 -17.08
N ASN A 411 -92.74 -15.02 -16.56
CA ASN A 411 -93.67 -14.78 -15.47
C ASN A 411 -95.07 -14.48 -16.04
N TYR A 412 -96.02 -15.41 -15.94
CA TYR A 412 -97.30 -15.35 -16.64
C TYR A 412 -98.53 -15.31 -15.71
N PRO A 413 -99.57 -14.49 -16.00
CA PRO A 413 -99.60 -13.39 -16.97
C PRO A 413 -98.68 -12.25 -16.52
N SER A 414 -98.36 -11.27 -17.38
CA SER A 414 -97.41 -10.20 -17.03
C SER A 414 -97.84 -9.39 -15.80
N SER A 415 -96.89 -9.08 -14.91
CA SER A 415 -97.06 -8.25 -13.71
C SER A 415 -95.81 -7.42 -13.46
N THR A 416 -95.98 -6.34 -12.71
CA THR A 416 -94.89 -5.48 -12.22
C THR A 416 -94.29 -5.97 -10.90
N THR A 417 -94.79 -7.06 -10.32
CA THR A 417 -94.29 -7.61 -9.04
C THR A 417 -93.14 -8.60 -9.26
N LYS A 418 -92.13 -8.57 -8.38
CA LYS A 418 -90.87 -9.31 -8.51
C LYS A 418 -91.09 -10.83 -8.47
N SER A 419 -90.52 -11.55 -9.44
CA SER A 419 -90.36 -13.00 -9.46
C SER A 419 -88.93 -13.40 -9.11
N ILE A 420 -88.77 -14.52 -8.39
CA ILE A 420 -87.48 -15.04 -7.95
C ILE A 420 -87.25 -16.41 -8.57
N VAL A 421 -86.10 -16.60 -9.23
CA VAL A 421 -85.62 -17.90 -9.69
C VAL A 421 -84.27 -18.14 -9.04
N GLU A 422 -84.08 -19.25 -8.34
CA GLU A 422 -82.79 -19.63 -7.77
C GLU A 422 -81.98 -20.46 -8.76
N TRP A 423 -82.61 -21.50 -9.33
CA TRP A 423 -82.02 -22.35 -10.36
C TRP A 423 -83.12 -23.02 -11.19
N VAL A 424 -82.72 -23.51 -12.36
CA VAL A 424 -83.55 -24.31 -13.26
C VAL A 424 -82.77 -25.55 -13.70
N ALA A 425 -83.46 -26.58 -14.16
CA ALA A 425 -82.89 -27.77 -14.76
C ALA A 425 -83.85 -28.31 -15.82
N LEU A 426 -83.30 -29.02 -16.81
CA LEU A 426 -84.09 -29.74 -17.79
C LEU A 426 -83.59 -31.18 -17.88
N TYR A 427 -84.48 -32.13 -17.70
CA TYR A 427 -84.19 -33.55 -17.80
C TYR A 427 -85.01 -34.16 -18.95
N LYS A 428 -84.41 -35.08 -19.70
CA LYS A 428 -85.13 -35.89 -20.68
C LYS A 428 -85.98 -36.94 -19.95
N GLY A 429 -87.22 -37.12 -20.37
CA GLY A 429 -88.22 -37.98 -19.72
C GLY A 429 -89.18 -37.22 -18.80
N ASN A 430 -89.98 -37.98 -18.04
CA ASN A 430 -91.15 -37.49 -17.31
C ASN A 430 -90.98 -37.43 -15.77
N LYS A 431 -89.75 -37.53 -15.27
CA LYS A 431 -89.46 -37.49 -13.83
C LYS A 431 -88.67 -36.23 -13.46
N PRO A 432 -89.14 -35.42 -12.48
CA PRO A 432 -88.33 -34.35 -11.92
C PRO A 432 -87.16 -34.93 -11.11
N GLN A 433 -86.05 -34.20 -11.05
CA GLN A 433 -84.84 -34.54 -10.30
C GLN A 433 -84.27 -33.28 -9.65
N ASP A 434 -83.49 -33.43 -8.58
CA ASP A 434 -82.73 -32.32 -7.97
C ASP A 434 -81.73 -31.73 -8.96
N TRP A 435 -81.37 -30.46 -8.77
CA TRP A 435 -80.41 -29.80 -9.66
C TRP A 435 -79.02 -30.43 -9.59
N THR A 436 -78.43 -30.70 -10.76
CA THR A 436 -77.01 -31.02 -10.93
C THR A 436 -76.41 -30.13 -12.02
N ALA A 437 -75.11 -29.82 -11.90
CA ALA A 437 -74.41 -29.08 -12.94
C ALA A 437 -74.35 -29.92 -14.24
N PRO A 438 -74.59 -29.31 -15.42
CA PRO A 438 -74.42 -30.02 -16.69
C PRO A 438 -72.99 -30.57 -16.80
N PRO A 439 -72.78 -31.80 -17.31
CA PRO A 439 -71.46 -32.42 -17.40
C PRO A 439 -70.39 -31.56 -18.08
N GLU A 440 -70.81 -30.72 -19.02
CA GLU A 440 -69.97 -29.80 -19.80
C GLU A 440 -69.39 -28.64 -18.95
N GLU A 441 -69.92 -28.41 -17.75
CA GLU A 441 -69.46 -27.38 -16.81
C GLU A 441 -68.67 -28.00 -15.62
N GLN A 442 -68.26 -29.27 -15.68
CA GLN A 442 -67.45 -29.95 -14.65
C GLN A 442 -65.97 -30.11 -15.09
N VAL A 443 -65.02 -30.05 -14.15
CA VAL A 443 -63.58 -30.29 -14.41
C VAL A 443 -63.35 -31.75 -14.80
N THR A 444 -62.58 -31.99 -15.87
CA THR A 444 -62.42 -33.34 -16.44
C THR A 444 -61.21 -34.08 -15.85
N THR A 445 -61.31 -35.40 -15.72
CA THR A 445 -60.22 -36.28 -15.24
C THR A 445 -59.01 -36.27 -16.19
N ASP A 446 -59.25 -36.02 -17.48
CA ASP A 446 -58.22 -35.92 -18.51
C ASP A 446 -57.24 -34.77 -18.24
N GLU A 447 -57.74 -33.60 -17.82
CA GLU A 447 -56.91 -32.45 -17.46
C GLU A 447 -55.97 -32.76 -16.29
N PHE A 448 -56.44 -33.52 -15.30
CA PHE A 448 -55.63 -33.87 -14.13
C PHE A 448 -54.58 -34.95 -14.47
N THR A 449 -54.95 -35.96 -15.27
CA THR A 449 -54.02 -36.99 -15.78
C THR A 449 -52.91 -36.37 -16.64
N GLN A 450 -53.27 -35.38 -17.47
CA GLN A 450 -52.31 -34.63 -18.26
C GLN A 450 -51.32 -33.89 -17.35
N LYS A 451 -51.80 -33.19 -16.31
CA LYS A 451 -50.94 -32.48 -15.35
C LYS A 451 -50.00 -33.41 -14.59
N THR A 452 -50.46 -34.59 -14.17
CA THR A 452 -49.59 -35.58 -13.52
C THR A 452 -48.49 -36.08 -14.47
N THR A 453 -48.81 -36.30 -15.75
CA THR A 453 -47.84 -36.71 -16.78
C THR A 453 -46.81 -35.61 -17.07
N GLU A 454 -47.25 -34.35 -17.12
CA GLU A 454 -46.37 -33.18 -17.26
C GLU A 454 -45.38 -33.09 -16.07
N ILE A 455 -45.85 -33.33 -14.84
CA ILE A 455 -44.99 -33.37 -13.65
C ILE A 455 -43.95 -34.49 -13.76
N THR A 456 -44.34 -35.72 -14.14
CA THR A 456 -43.38 -36.83 -14.31
C THR A 456 -42.30 -36.49 -15.34
N LYS A 457 -42.68 -35.91 -16.49
CA LYS A 457 -41.71 -35.47 -17.51
C LYS A 457 -40.77 -34.39 -16.99
N SER A 458 -41.30 -33.42 -16.24
CA SER A 458 -40.47 -32.37 -15.63
C SER A 458 -39.48 -32.95 -14.62
N VAL A 459 -39.91 -33.91 -13.81
CA VAL A 459 -39.06 -34.59 -12.82
C VAL A 459 -37.94 -35.39 -13.49
N ASP A 460 -38.22 -36.05 -14.62
CA ASP A 460 -37.18 -36.74 -15.41
C ASP A 460 -36.15 -35.77 -16.00
N GLY A 461 -36.57 -34.60 -16.48
CA GLY A 461 -35.65 -33.54 -16.93
C GLY A 461 -34.77 -33.00 -15.79
N ILE A 462 -35.31 -32.87 -14.58
CA ILE A 462 -34.54 -32.49 -13.38
C ILE A 462 -33.50 -33.58 -13.06
N LYS A 463 -33.86 -34.86 -13.18
CA LYS A 463 -32.95 -35.99 -12.94
C LYS A 463 -31.76 -36.00 -13.90
N GLU A 464 -31.98 -35.76 -15.19
CA GLU A 464 -30.88 -35.61 -16.16
C GLU A 464 -29.95 -34.44 -15.81
N THR A 465 -30.53 -33.32 -15.35
CA THR A 465 -29.77 -32.15 -14.92
C THR A 465 -28.90 -32.47 -13.69
N ILE A 466 -29.45 -33.20 -12.71
CA ILE A 466 -28.71 -33.69 -11.54
C ILE A 466 -27.53 -34.58 -11.97
N THR A 467 -27.71 -35.49 -12.92
CA THR A 467 -26.62 -36.33 -13.43
C THR A 467 -25.52 -35.53 -14.14
N LYS A 468 -25.89 -34.48 -14.89
CA LYS A 468 -24.90 -33.56 -15.49
C LYS A 468 -24.10 -32.81 -14.42
N VAL A 469 -24.75 -32.39 -13.33
CA VAL A 469 -24.10 -31.74 -12.19
C VAL A 469 -23.13 -32.71 -11.48
N GLU A 470 -23.53 -33.96 -11.23
CA GLU A 470 -22.66 -35.04 -10.70
C GLU A 470 -21.40 -35.24 -11.57
N ASN A 471 -21.57 -35.32 -12.89
CA ASN A 471 -20.44 -35.48 -13.81
C ASN A 471 -19.49 -34.28 -13.79
N ASN A 472 -20.03 -33.06 -13.70
CA ASN A 472 -19.22 -31.85 -13.58
C ASN A 472 -18.45 -31.83 -12.25
N GLN A 473 -19.07 -32.22 -11.14
CA GLN A 473 -18.39 -32.34 -9.84
C GLN A 473 -17.20 -33.30 -9.91
N ASN A 474 -17.39 -34.48 -10.49
CA ASN A 474 -16.31 -35.45 -10.69
C ASN A 474 -15.17 -34.88 -11.56
N GLY A 475 -15.50 -34.04 -12.54
CA GLY A 475 -14.52 -33.30 -13.34
C GLY A 475 -13.75 -32.27 -12.51
N PHE A 476 -14.43 -31.53 -11.64
CA PHE A 476 -13.79 -30.57 -10.72
C PHE A 476 -12.89 -31.26 -9.70
N ASP A 477 -13.32 -32.37 -9.08
CA ASP A 477 -12.49 -33.13 -8.13
C ASP A 477 -11.16 -33.58 -8.75
N LYS A 478 -11.19 -34.10 -9.98
CA LYS A 478 -9.98 -34.49 -10.70
C LYS A 478 -9.05 -33.31 -10.96
N ARG A 479 -9.60 -32.15 -11.34
CA ARG A 479 -8.82 -30.93 -11.59
C ARG A 479 -8.21 -30.39 -10.31
N VAL A 480 -8.97 -30.37 -9.21
CA VAL A 480 -8.49 -29.92 -7.89
C VAL A 480 -7.39 -30.83 -7.37
N ALA A 481 -7.53 -32.15 -7.49
CA ALA A 481 -6.48 -33.11 -7.15
C ALA A 481 -5.20 -32.91 -8.00
N THR A 482 -5.35 -32.56 -9.28
CA THR A 482 -4.20 -32.25 -10.14
C THR A 482 -3.50 -30.97 -9.68
N VAL A 483 -4.26 -29.91 -9.38
CA VAL A 483 -3.72 -28.63 -8.87
C VAL A 483 -2.99 -28.82 -7.54
N GLU A 484 -3.52 -29.64 -6.63
CA GLU A 484 -2.89 -29.97 -5.36
C GLU A 484 -1.54 -30.69 -5.55
N LYS A 485 -1.50 -31.65 -6.48
CA LYS A 485 -0.27 -32.36 -6.83
C LYS A 485 0.77 -31.41 -7.42
N ASP A 486 0.36 -30.56 -8.38
CA ASP A 486 1.24 -29.60 -9.03
C ASP A 486 1.76 -28.57 -8.01
N ALA A 487 0.90 -28.06 -7.13
CA ALA A 487 1.28 -27.15 -6.06
C ALA A 487 2.31 -27.80 -5.11
N THR A 488 2.13 -29.07 -4.75
CA THR A 488 3.09 -29.81 -3.92
C THR A 488 4.44 -29.96 -4.61
N THR A 489 4.46 -30.29 -5.91
CA THR A 489 5.70 -30.38 -6.69
C THR A 489 6.39 -29.03 -6.83
N ILE A 490 5.65 -27.95 -7.08
CA ILE A 490 6.20 -26.58 -7.13
C ILE A 490 6.81 -26.21 -5.77
N LYS A 491 6.14 -26.54 -4.66
CA LYS A 491 6.64 -26.29 -3.29
C LYS A 491 8.00 -26.93 -3.07
N GLN A 492 8.12 -28.20 -3.43
CA GLN A 492 9.37 -28.95 -3.34
C GLN A 492 10.47 -28.29 -4.16
N ASN A 493 10.18 -27.93 -5.43
CA ASN A 493 11.13 -27.26 -6.30
C ASN A 493 11.59 -25.90 -5.75
N VAL A 494 10.67 -25.10 -5.21
CA VAL A 494 11.00 -23.81 -4.57
C VAL A 494 11.90 -24.02 -3.36
N SER A 495 11.62 -25.01 -2.51
CA SER A 495 12.49 -25.35 -1.38
C SER A 495 13.89 -25.80 -1.84
N PHE A 496 14.00 -26.56 -2.93
CA PHE A 496 15.30 -26.94 -3.51
C PHE A 496 16.09 -25.72 -4.02
N ILE A 497 15.41 -24.77 -4.66
CA ILE A 497 16.01 -23.53 -5.15
C ILE A 497 16.49 -22.68 -3.98
N GLN A 498 15.67 -22.51 -2.94
CA GLN A 498 16.05 -21.78 -1.72
C GLN A 498 17.28 -22.38 -1.04
N ASN A 499 17.34 -23.71 -0.90
CA ASN A 499 18.49 -24.39 -0.32
C ASN A 499 19.76 -24.17 -1.16
N THR A 500 19.64 -24.28 -2.49
CA THR A 500 20.74 -24.06 -3.43
C THR A 500 21.23 -22.61 -3.38
N GLN A 501 20.31 -21.65 -3.35
CA GLN A 501 20.61 -20.22 -3.25
C GLN A 501 21.31 -19.88 -1.93
N THR A 502 20.83 -20.43 -0.81
CA THR A 502 21.43 -20.24 0.51
C THR A 502 22.87 -20.76 0.53
N GLU A 503 23.11 -21.94 -0.01
CA GLU A 503 24.44 -22.55 -0.06
C GLU A 503 25.39 -21.78 -0.99
N GLN A 504 24.94 -21.39 -2.19
CA GLN A 504 25.74 -20.56 -3.11
C GLN A 504 26.02 -19.17 -2.52
N GLY A 505 25.06 -18.56 -1.81
CA GLY A 505 25.23 -17.30 -1.10
C GLY A 505 26.30 -17.39 -0.01
N ARG A 506 26.31 -18.49 0.77
CA ARG A 506 27.35 -18.77 1.77
C ARG A 506 28.72 -18.91 1.11
N GLN A 507 28.83 -19.69 0.02
CA GLN A 507 30.08 -19.87 -0.72
C GLN A 507 30.63 -18.55 -1.30
N LEU A 508 29.75 -17.67 -1.81
CA LEU A 508 30.14 -16.35 -2.30
C LEU A 508 30.62 -15.42 -1.18
N GLN A 509 30.01 -15.46 -0.01
CA GLN A 509 30.47 -14.69 1.16
C GLN A 509 31.85 -15.16 1.64
N GLU A 510 32.06 -16.48 1.67
CA GLU A 510 33.36 -17.08 2.02
C GLU A 510 34.44 -16.72 1.00
N ALA A 511 34.13 -16.78 -0.29
CA ALA A 511 35.03 -16.33 -1.35
C ALA A 511 35.38 -14.85 -1.20
N LYS A 512 34.37 -13.98 -1.01
CA LYS A 512 34.57 -12.53 -0.81
C LYS A 512 35.51 -12.25 0.37
N ALA A 513 35.31 -12.89 1.51
CA ALA A 513 36.20 -12.75 2.67
C ALA A 513 37.64 -13.20 2.35
N GLY A 514 37.82 -14.26 1.56
CA GLY A 514 39.13 -14.69 1.07
C GLY A 514 39.83 -13.66 0.18
N TRP A 515 39.09 -13.02 -0.74
CA TRP A 515 39.60 -11.95 -1.60
C TRP A 515 39.92 -10.67 -0.83
N GLU A 516 39.06 -10.23 0.09
CA GLU A 516 39.29 -9.05 0.93
C GLU A 516 40.55 -9.21 1.80
N ASN A 517 40.77 -10.40 2.36
CA ASN A 517 42.00 -10.70 3.10
C ASN A 517 43.23 -10.66 2.21
N THR A 518 43.14 -11.16 0.97
CA THR A 518 44.22 -11.11 -0.02
C THR A 518 44.51 -9.68 -0.48
N ALA A 519 43.48 -8.87 -0.71
CA ALA A 519 43.58 -7.47 -1.07
C ALA A 519 44.21 -6.64 0.05
N LYS A 520 43.80 -6.82 1.31
CA LYS A 520 44.44 -6.19 2.48
C LYS A 520 45.91 -6.60 2.64
N ALA A 521 46.24 -7.87 2.41
CA ALA A 521 47.63 -8.35 2.46
C ALA A 521 48.51 -7.76 1.33
N LEU A 522 47.94 -7.49 0.16
CA LEU A 522 48.61 -6.79 -0.93
C LEU A 522 48.74 -5.28 -0.64
N GLN A 523 47.70 -4.66 -0.09
CA GLN A 523 47.71 -3.25 0.30
C GLN A 523 48.76 -2.96 1.38
N GLY A 524 48.90 -3.83 2.38
CA GLY A 524 49.95 -3.73 3.41
C GLY A 524 51.37 -4.03 2.90
N LYS A 525 51.53 -4.67 1.74
CA LYS A 525 52.84 -4.88 1.08
C LYS A 525 53.21 -3.76 0.08
N VAL A 526 52.26 -2.91 -0.28
CA VAL A 526 52.41 -1.81 -1.24
C VAL A 526 52.12 -0.48 -0.53
N GLU A 527 52.64 -0.30 0.68
CA GLU A 527 52.73 1.03 1.28
C GLU A 527 53.96 1.75 0.69
N LEU A 528 53.68 2.75 -0.15
CA LEU A 528 54.65 3.62 -0.85
C LEU A 528 55.63 4.40 0.06
N LYS A 529 55.60 4.17 1.37
CA LYS A 529 56.45 4.88 2.34
C LYS A 529 57.91 4.42 2.30
N GLN A 530 58.20 3.20 1.86
CA GLN A 530 59.58 2.68 1.78
C GLN A 530 60.35 3.16 0.54
N VAL A 531 59.67 3.73 -0.47
CA VAL A 531 60.32 4.30 -1.67
C VAL A 531 60.46 5.82 -1.54
N GLU A 532 59.49 6.52 -0.94
CA GLU A 532 59.61 7.97 -0.67
C GLU A 532 60.74 8.29 0.33
N ASP A 533 60.94 7.49 1.37
CA ASP A 533 62.05 7.70 2.33
C ASP A 533 63.44 7.41 1.72
N TYR A 534 63.52 6.64 0.62
CA TYR A 534 64.78 6.37 -0.10
C TYR A 534 65.17 7.50 -1.07
N VAL A 535 64.18 8.24 -1.60
CA VAL A 535 64.40 9.31 -2.58
C VAL A 535 64.50 10.69 -1.92
N ALA A 536 63.91 10.89 -0.73
CA ALA A 536 63.96 12.15 0.02
C ALA A 536 65.33 12.49 0.66
N GLY A 537 66.32 11.60 0.56
CA GLY A 537 67.68 11.80 1.10
C GLY A 537 68.64 12.63 0.23
N PHE A 538 68.31 12.92 -1.04
CA PHE A 538 69.17 13.70 -1.93
C PHE A 538 68.73 15.16 -2.03
N LYS A 539 69.28 16.03 -1.19
CA LYS A 539 69.24 17.49 -1.34
C LYS A 539 70.43 17.98 -2.16
N ILE A 540 70.28 18.16 -3.48
CA ILE A 540 71.05 19.16 -4.25
C ILE A 540 70.13 19.83 -5.28
N PRO A 541 69.64 21.06 -5.01
CA PRO A 541 69.24 22.00 -6.04
C PRO A 541 70.50 22.61 -6.66
N GLU A 542 70.48 22.83 -7.99
CA GLU A 542 71.42 23.63 -8.83
C GLU A 542 72.05 22.89 -10.02
N LEU A 543 71.28 22.39 -10.99
CA LEU A 543 71.80 22.12 -12.36
C LEU A 543 70.77 22.42 -13.47
N LYS A 544 69.84 23.35 -13.24
CA LYS A 544 68.87 23.80 -14.26
C LYS A 544 69.39 24.95 -15.16
N GLN A 545 70.71 25.20 -15.20
CA GLN A 545 71.30 26.28 -15.99
C GLN A 545 72.56 25.92 -16.81
N ILE A 546 73.05 24.68 -16.75
CA ILE A 546 74.28 24.29 -17.46
C ILE A 546 74.02 23.52 -18.76
N VAL A 547 72.86 22.86 -18.92
CA VAL A 547 72.61 22.02 -20.10
C VAL A 547 71.80 22.72 -21.20
N ASP A 548 71.10 23.81 -20.89
CA ASP A 548 70.41 24.63 -21.92
C ASP A 548 71.37 25.45 -22.79
N LYS A 549 72.67 25.54 -22.44
CA LYS A 549 73.66 26.32 -23.19
C LYS A 549 74.53 25.48 -24.14
N ASN A 550 74.67 24.17 -23.93
CA ASN A 550 75.51 23.31 -24.79
C ASN A 550 74.77 22.71 -25.99
N LYS A 551 73.45 22.91 -26.10
CA LYS A 551 72.66 22.48 -27.28
C LYS A 551 72.71 23.50 -28.43
N GLN A 552 73.07 24.76 -28.17
CA GLN A 552 73.05 25.81 -29.18
C GLN A 552 74.33 25.95 -30.01
N ASP A 553 75.48 25.40 -29.58
CA ASP A 553 76.76 25.61 -30.28
C ASP A 553 77.29 24.40 -31.06
N LEU A 554 76.68 23.20 -30.96
CA LEU A 554 77.05 22.06 -31.82
C LEU A 554 76.26 22.01 -33.16
N LEU A 555 75.57 23.10 -33.50
CA LEU A 555 74.79 23.29 -34.73
C LEU A 555 75.51 24.18 -35.78
N GLY A 556 76.83 24.39 -35.64
CA GLY A 556 77.54 25.43 -36.41
C GLY A 556 78.57 24.98 -37.44
N GLU A 557 79.26 23.85 -37.28
CA GLU A 557 80.40 23.54 -38.16
C GLU A 557 80.45 22.09 -38.62
N LEU A 558 80.62 21.96 -39.94
CA LEU A 558 80.87 20.74 -40.72
C LEU A 558 79.62 19.89 -40.97
N ALA A 559 78.67 20.37 -41.77
CA ALA A 559 78.86 20.92 -43.12
C ALA A 559 79.69 19.98 -44.03
N ASN A 560 79.03 19.52 -45.09
CA ASN A 560 79.59 18.88 -46.27
C ASN A 560 80.23 17.49 -46.11
N LYS A 561 79.39 16.45 -46.32
CA LYS A 561 79.47 15.75 -47.61
C LYS A 561 78.15 15.05 -47.96
N LEU A 562 77.33 15.81 -48.67
CA LEU A 562 76.53 15.34 -49.79
C LEU A 562 77.39 14.46 -50.71
N ALA A 563 76.98 13.21 -50.97
CA ALA A 563 76.63 12.72 -52.32
C ALA A 563 76.75 11.19 -52.48
N THR A 564 75.69 10.63 -53.07
CA THR A 564 75.61 9.51 -54.04
C THR A 564 75.70 8.03 -53.59
N GLU A 565 74.52 7.40 -53.59
CA GLU A 565 74.09 6.22 -54.40
C GLU A 565 74.67 4.80 -54.20
N GLN A 566 73.72 3.86 -54.02
CA GLN A 566 73.59 2.47 -54.53
C GLN A 566 73.54 1.25 -53.57
N PHE A 567 72.47 0.48 -53.79
CA PHE A 567 72.20 -0.96 -53.63
C PHE A 567 71.55 -1.55 -52.35
N ASN A 568 70.31 -2.03 -52.55
CA ASN A 568 69.39 -2.77 -51.67
C ASN A 568 69.67 -4.29 -51.68
N GLN A 569 69.25 -5.01 -50.62
CA GLN A 569 68.63 -6.35 -50.78
C GLN A 569 67.63 -6.68 -49.66
N LYS A 570 66.34 -6.51 -49.99
CA LYS A 570 65.18 -7.09 -49.30
C LYS A 570 64.96 -8.50 -49.88
N MET A 571 65.11 -9.58 -49.12
CA MET A 571 64.74 -10.91 -49.61
C MET A 571 63.22 -11.07 -49.55
N THR A 572 62.55 -10.65 -50.63
CA THR A 572 61.13 -10.95 -50.86
C THR A 572 61.08 -12.22 -51.71
N MET A 573 60.74 -13.38 -51.12
CA MET A 573 60.40 -14.54 -51.94
C MET A 573 58.97 -14.36 -52.44
N ILE A 574 58.83 -14.03 -53.73
CA ILE A 574 57.57 -13.93 -54.44
C ILE A 574 57.45 -15.19 -55.32
N ASP A 575 56.49 -16.06 -55.00
CA ASP A 575 56.16 -17.23 -55.81
C ASP A 575 54.83 -16.94 -56.52
N ASN A 576 54.94 -16.36 -57.73
CA ASN A 576 53.81 -16.07 -58.60
C ASN A 576 53.70 -17.20 -59.62
N ARG A 577 52.69 -18.06 -59.48
CA ARG A 577 52.43 -19.14 -60.43
C ARG A 577 51.13 -18.88 -61.15
N PHE A 578 51.22 -18.81 -62.47
CA PHE A 578 50.08 -18.80 -63.37
C PHE A 578 50.12 -20.11 -64.16
N THR A 579 49.11 -20.95 -64.00
CA THR A 579 49.05 -22.27 -64.65
C THR A 579 47.68 -22.45 -65.29
N ILE A 580 47.68 -22.80 -66.58
CA ILE A 580 46.49 -23.15 -67.36
C ILE A 580 46.65 -24.60 -67.80
N ASN A 581 45.68 -25.44 -67.49
CA ASN A 581 45.60 -26.83 -67.92
C ASN A 581 44.14 -27.26 -68.12
N GLU A 582 43.91 -28.55 -68.37
CA GLU A 582 42.59 -29.13 -68.59
C GLU A 582 41.65 -29.06 -67.36
N GLU A 583 42.20 -28.80 -66.16
CA GLU A 583 41.44 -28.66 -64.90
C GLU A 583 41.04 -27.20 -64.59
N GLY A 584 41.59 -26.20 -65.32
CA GLY A 584 41.20 -24.79 -65.23
C GLY A 584 42.35 -23.77 -65.19
N ILE A 585 42.04 -22.55 -64.72
CA ILE A 585 43.00 -21.43 -64.52
C ILE A 585 43.29 -21.28 -63.04
N ASN A 586 44.56 -21.38 -62.64
CA ASN A 586 45.01 -21.13 -61.28
C ASN A 586 46.08 -20.03 -61.28
N ALA A 587 45.81 -18.94 -60.54
CA ALA A 587 46.73 -17.84 -60.32
C ALA A 587 46.92 -17.68 -58.80
N ALA A 588 48.14 -17.93 -58.31
CA ALA A 588 48.47 -17.76 -56.90
C ALA A 588 49.68 -16.84 -56.77
N ALA A 589 49.59 -15.86 -55.88
CA ALA A 589 50.68 -14.99 -55.48
C ALA A 589 50.93 -15.15 -53.99
N LYS A 590 52.08 -15.75 -53.65
CA LYS A 590 52.53 -15.97 -52.28
C LYS A 590 53.71 -15.06 -51.97
N LYS A 591 53.61 -14.33 -50.86
CA LYS A 591 54.64 -13.40 -50.39
C LYS A 591 54.93 -13.68 -48.92
N LYS A 592 56.17 -14.05 -48.63
CA LYS A 592 56.69 -14.31 -47.28
C LYS A 592 57.69 -13.23 -46.91
N GLU A 593 57.35 -12.37 -45.94
CA GLU A 593 58.26 -11.33 -45.44
C GLU A 593 58.85 -11.77 -44.10
N VAL A 594 60.17 -11.94 -44.08
CA VAL A 594 60.95 -12.27 -42.87
C VAL A 594 61.75 -11.03 -42.49
N TYR A 595 61.59 -10.54 -41.27
CA TYR A 595 62.33 -9.39 -40.77
C TYR A 595 63.50 -9.87 -39.89
N THR A 596 64.74 -9.64 -40.33
CA THR A 596 65.97 -9.91 -39.55
C THR A 596 66.52 -8.63 -38.91
N ILE A 597 67.03 -8.78 -37.69
CA ILE A 597 67.51 -7.71 -36.81
C ILE A 597 68.91 -7.26 -37.26
N GLU A 598 69.02 -6.06 -37.84
CA GLU A 598 70.26 -5.27 -37.83
C GLU A 598 69.96 -3.79 -38.14
N GLN A 599 69.22 -3.12 -37.24
CA GLN A 599 69.14 -1.64 -37.13
C GLN A 599 68.43 -1.16 -35.85
N ALA A 600 68.82 -1.73 -34.71
CA ALA A 600 68.76 -1.06 -33.41
C ALA A 600 69.86 -1.70 -32.57
N ASN A 601 70.89 -0.92 -32.21
CA ASN A 601 71.94 -1.41 -31.32
C ASN A 601 71.28 -1.93 -30.05
N GLY A 602 71.55 -3.21 -29.79
CA GLY A 602 70.67 -4.11 -29.06
C GLY A 602 70.22 -3.60 -27.70
N GLN A 603 68.91 -3.47 -27.55
CA GLN A 603 68.22 -3.76 -26.30
C GLN A 603 66.72 -3.93 -26.59
N PHE A 604 66.24 -5.18 -26.50
CA PHE A 604 64.84 -5.63 -26.37
C PHE A 604 64.00 -6.02 -27.63
N ALA A 605 64.28 -7.18 -28.26
CA ALA A 605 63.27 -8.20 -28.65
C ALA A 605 63.97 -9.49 -29.15
N LYS A 606 63.47 -10.69 -28.78
CA LYS A 606 64.20 -11.98 -28.84
C LYS A 606 63.77 -13.00 -29.93
N ASP A 607 62.78 -12.71 -30.79
CA ASP A 607 62.35 -13.64 -31.87
C ASP A 607 61.99 -12.90 -33.19
N SER A 608 62.29 -13.51 -34.34
CA SER A 608 61.99 -12.99 -35.69
C SER A 608 60.51 -13.14 -36.06
N TYR A 609 59.86 -12.08 -36.53
CA TYR A 609 58.47 -12.12 -36.99
C TYR A 609 58.40 -12.38 -38.51
N VAL A 610 57.54 -13.32 -38.92
CA VAL A 610 57.30 -13.71 -40.31
C VAL A 610 55.87 -13.36 -40.68
N ARG A 611 55.67 -12.53 -41.73
CA ARG A 611 54.35 -12.17 -42.28
C ARG A 611 54.14 -12.95 -43.58
N ASP A 612 53.27 -13.95 -43.53
CA ASP A 612 52.86 -14.75 -44.69
C ASP A 612 51.56 -14.15 -45.28
N MET A 613 51.63 -13.70 -46.53
CA MET A 613 50.50 -13.19 -47.31
C MET A 613 50.30 -14.06 -48.56
N GLU A 614 49.12 -14.64 -48.74
CA GLU A 614 48.77 -15.43 -49.92
C GLU A 614 47.48 -14.91 -50.55
N THR A 615 47.49 -14.72 -51.86
CA THR A 615 46.27 -14.50 -52.65
C THR A 615 46.18 -15.59 -53.71
N ARG A 616 45.00 -16.18 -53.89
CA ARG A 616 44.76 -17.23 -54.87
C ARG A 616 43.45 -17.00 -55.59
N LEU A 617 43.47 -17.12 -56.91
CA LEU A 617 42.33 -17.12 -57.81
C LEU A 617 42.32 -18.46 -58.56
N GLN A 618 41.25 -19.23 -58.44
CA GLN A 618 41.04 -20.48 -59.16
C GLN A 618 39.71 -20.43 -59.91
N LEU A 619 39.75 -20.65 -61.22
CA LEU A 619 38.57 -20.87 -62.05
C LEU A 619 38.65 -22.30 -62.58
N THR A 620 37.69 -23.13 -62.21
CA THR A 620 37.59 -24.53 -62.67
C THR A 620 36.22 -24.76 -63.29
N GLU A 621 36.02 -25.91 -63.94
CA GLU A 621 34.70 -26.32 -64.46
C GLU A 621 33.60 -26.38 -63.36
N LYS A 622 33.97 -26.46 -62.07
CA LYS A 622 33.05 -26.54 -60.93
C LYS A 622 32.72 -25.18 -60.31
N GLY A 623 33.45 -24.11 -60.63
CA GLY A 623 33.21 -22.77 -60.06
C GLY A 623 34.42 -21.84 -59.96
N VAL A 624 34.26 -20.75 -59.18
CA VAL A 624 35.25 -19.70 -58.97
C VAL A 624 35.59 -19.58 -57.47
N SER A 625 36.88 -19.69 -57.12
CA SER A 625 37.38 -19.52 -55.75
C SER A 625 38.45 -18.43 -55.70
N LEU A 626 38.23 -17.40 -54.88
CA LEU A 626 39.22 -16.38 -54.54
C LEU A 626 39.45 -16.41 -53.04
N SER A 627 40.70 -16.56 -52.61
CA SER A 627 41.06 -16.49 -51.19
C SER A 627 42.23 -15.54 -50.98
N VAL A 628 42.13 -14.68 -49.98
CA VAL A 628 43.20 -13.84 -49.46
C VAL A 628 43.46 -14.23 -48.01
N LYS A 629 44.71 -14.55 -47.71
CA LYS A 629 45.17 -14.96 -46.39
C LYS A 629 46.29 -14.03 -45.94
N GLU A 630 46.14 -13.43 -44.77
CA GLU A 630 47.17 -12.64 -44.10
C GLU A 630 47.19 -13.01 -42.62
N ASN A 631 48.33 -13.52 -42.12
CA ASN A 631 48.50 -13.89 -40.70
C ASN A 631 47.33 -14.73 -40.15
N ASP A 632 46.96 -15.79 -40.88
CA ASP A 632 45.87 -16.73 -40.57
C ASP A 632 44.42 -16.21 -40.63
N VAL A 633 44.19 -14.93 -40.96
CA VAL A 633 42.85 -14.39 -41.26
C VAL A 633 42.53 -14.63 -42.73
N ILE A 634 41.45 -15.37 -43.00
CA ILE A 634 41.02 -15.72 -44.36
C ILE A 634 39.83 -14.86 -44.76
N ALA A 635 39.96 -14.13 -45.87
CA ALA A 635 38.83 -13.65 -46.65
C ALA A 635 38.66 -14.56 -47.88
N ALA A 636 37.52 -15.20 -48.06
CA ALA A 636 37.26 -16.12 -49.16
C ALA A 636 35.93 -15.83 -49.87
N PHE A 637 35.97 -15.79 -51.19
CA PHE A 637 34.84 -15.79 -52.11
C PHE A 637 34.82 -17.14 -52.83
N ASN A 638 33.78 -17.94 -52.66
CA ASN A 638 33.62 -19.22 -53.34
C ASN A 638 32.26 -19.31 -54.01
N MET A 639 32.22 -19.48 -55.33
CA MET A 639 31.02 -19.58 -56.14
C MET A 639 31.00 -20.91 -56.89
N SER A 640 29.94 -21.69 -56.69
CA SER A 640 29.62 -22.88 -57.48
C SER A 640 28.41 -22.61 -58.37
N LYS A 641 27.98 -23.62 -59.13
CA LYS A 641 26.75 -23.57 -59.95
C LYS A 641 25.48 -23.34 -59.11
N GLU A 642 25.51 -23.59 -57.80
CA GLU A 642 24.34 -23.63 -56.92
C GLU A 642 24.42 -22.64 -55.75
N ASN A 643 25.62 -22.25 -55.29
CA ASN A 643 25.79 -21.39 -54.12
C ASN A 643 26.96 -20.40 -54.25
N ILE A 644 26.86 -19.29 -53.51
CA ILE A 644 27.96 -18.33 -53.30
C ILE A 644 28.17 -18.22 -51.78
N THR A 645 29.39 -18.50 -51.33
CA THR A 645 29.81 -18.32 -49.93
C THR A 645 30.81 -17.17 -49.84
N LEU A 646 30.48 -16.17 -49.02
CA LEU A 646 31.33 -15.02 -48.72
C LEU A 646 31.76 -15.11 -47.25
N ASN A 647 33.03 -15.42 -47.00
CA ASN A 647 33.59 -15.47 -45.66
C ASN A 647 34.60 -14.33 -45.50
N ALA A 648 34.18 -13.24 -44.85
CA ALA A 648 35.01 -12.06 -44.58
C ALA A 648 34.51 -11.32 -43.34
N ASN A 649 35.42 -10.61 -42.65
CA ASN A 649 35.08 -9.82 -41.46
C ASN A 649 34.12 -8.66 -41.75
N ARG A 650 34.09 -8.14 -42.98
CA ARG A 650 33.16 -7.10 -43.43
C ARG A 650 32.82 -7.31 -44.91
N ILE A 651 31.53 -7.31 -45.23
CA ILE A 651 31.03 -7.36 -46.61
C ILE A 651 30.31 -6.03 -46.88
N ASN A 652 30.83 -5.24 -47.81
CA ASN A 652 30.19 -3.99 -48.23
C ASN A 652 29.35 -4.27 -49.50
N LEU A 653 28.03 -4.18 -49.39
CA LEU A 653 27.12 -4.41 -50.50
C LEU A 653 26.53 -3.06 -50.92
N VAL A 654 26.72 -2.65 -52.17
CA VAL A 654 26.23 -1.38 -52.72
C VAL A 654 25.18 -1.68 -53.80
N GLY A 655 23.90 -1.36 -53.54
CA GLY A 655 22.77 -1.61 -54.47
C GLY A 655 21.53 -2.22 -53.79
N PHE A 656 20.48 -2.50 -54.55
CA PHE A 656 19.30 -3.23 -54.05
C PHE A 656 19.62 -4.73 -53.92
N ILE A 657 19.45 -5.28 -52.71
CA ILE A 657 19.74 -6.69 -52.41
C ILE A 657 18.42 -7.37 -52.05
N THR A 658 18.03 -8.42 -52.78
CA THR A 658 16.89 -9.26 -52.42
C THR A 658 17.39 -10.48 -51.65
N ALA A 659 16.98 -10.64 -50.40
CA ALA A 659 17.33 -11.78 -49.55
C ALA A 659 16.07 -12.42 -48.99
N ASN A 660 15.92 -13.74 -49.14
CA ASN A 660 14.77 -14.48 -48.58
C ASN A 660 14.88 -14.63 -47.05
N HIS A 661 16.09 -14.65 -46.50
CA HIS A 661 16.34 -14.75 -45.05
C HIS A 661 17.68 -14.08 -44.69
N ILE A 662 17.71 -13.33 -43.59
CA ILE A 662 18.92 -12.73 -43.02
C ILE A 662 19.07 -13.22 -41.58
N LYS A 663 20.16 -13.94 -41.28
CA LYS A 663 20.48 -14.41 -39.93
C LYS A 663 21.60 -13.54 -39.33
N GLY A 664 21.25 -12.37 -38.82
CA GLY A 664 22.20 -11.42 -38.20
C GLY A 664 21.96 -11.23 -36.71
N LYS A 665 22.98 -10.78 -35.96
CA LYS A 665 22.83 -10.39 -34.55
C LYS A 665 22.25 -8.97 -34.39
N VAL A 666 22.71 -8.02 -35.21
CA VAL A 666 22.32 -6.59 -35.16
C VAL A 666 22.20 -6.05 -36.59
N LEU A 667 21.20 -5.21 -36.86
CA LEU A 667 21.06 -4.40 -38.08
C LEU A 667 21.05 -2.92 -37.66
N GLU A 668 22.02 -2.15 -38.14
CA GLU A 668 22.18 -0.72 -37.78
C GLU A 668 22.03 0.17 -39.02
N GLY A 669 21.35 1.31 -38.87
CA GLY A 669 21.16 2.28 -39.96
C GLY A 669 20.17 1.88 -41.06
N VAL A 670 19.36 0.84 -40.85
CA VAL A 670 18.40 0.33 -41.84
C VAL A 670 16.96 0.80 -41.57
N THR A 671 16.16 0.89 -42.63
CA THR A 671 14.69 0.95 -42.54
C THR A 671 14.13 -0.42 -42.90
N LEU A 672 13.30 -1.00 -42.05
CA LEU A 672 12.64 -2.28 -42.33
C LEU A 672 11.20 -2.01 -42.73
N LYS A 673 10.81 -2.41 -43.95
CA LYS A 673 9.44 -2.25 -44.46
C LYS A 673 8.96 -3.58 -45.05
N THR A 674 7.83 -4.09 -44.58
CA THR A 674 7.21 -5.29 -45.17
C THR A 674 6.45 -4.94 -46.46
N SER A 675 6.19 -5.92 -47.32
CA SER A 675 5.50 -5.72 -48.60
C SER A 675 3.97 -5.79 -48.48
N GLY A 676 3.26 -5.26 -49.49
CA GLY A 676 1.80 -5.31 -49.61
C GLY A 676 1.07 -4.05 -49.11
N ASN A 677 -0.26 -4.07 -49.23
CA ASN A 677 -1.13 -2.94 -48.83
C ASN A 677 -1.20 -2.73 -47.32
N ARG A 678 -0.85 -3.74 -46.52
CA ARG A 678 -0.73 -3.66 -45.06
C ARG A 678 0.70 -4.00 -44.70
N PHE A 679 1.40 -3.05 -44.12
CA PHE A 679 2.83 -3.21 -43.83
C PHE A 679 3.24 -2.62 -42.50
N VAL A 680 4.35 -3.13 -41.97
CA VAL A 680 5.07 -2.54 -40.85
C VAL A 680 6.26 -1.79 -41.42
N GLU A 681 6.51 -0.59 -40.91
CA GLU A 681 7.70 0.20 -41.17
C GLU A 681 8.43 0.46 -39.85
N ILE A 682 9.71 0.10 -39.77
CA ILE A 682 10.60 0.43 -38.67
C ILE A 682 11.65 1.38 -39.23
N ASN A 683 11.65 2.63 -38.78
CA ASN A 683 12.58 3.66 -39.19
C ASN A 683 13.10 4.39 -37.95
N LYS A 684 14.43 4.42 -37.76
CA LYS A 684 15.07 4.95 -36.55
C LYS A 684 14.52 4.29 -35.28
N GLN A 685 13.87 5.06 -34.40
CA GLN A 685 13.29 4.60 -33.14
C GLN A 685 11.77 4.37 -33.24
N ASP A 686 11.20 4.54 -34.44
CA ASP A 686 9.76 4.49 -34.67
C ASP A 686 9.38 3.20 -35.40
N MET A 687 8.33 2.56 -34.91
CA MET A 687 7.64 1.47 -35.58
C MET A 687 6.21 1.93 -35.90
N LYS A 688 5.82 1.84 -37.17
CA LYS A 688 4.49 2.21 -37.65
C LYS A 688 3.84 1.04 -38.35
N ILE A 689 2.54 0.88 -38.14
CA ILE A 689 1.71 -0.09 -38.87
C ILE A 689 0.80 0.67 -39.83
N PHE A 690 0.70 0.18 -41.06
CA PHE A 690 -0.03 0.83 -42.14
C PHE A 690 -1.11 -0.08 -42.72
N ASP A 691 -2.20 0.54 -43.16
CA ASP A 691 -3.26 -0.06 -43.97
C ASP A 691 -3.56 0.88 -45.14
N LEU A 692 -3.27 0.45 -46.36
CA LEU A 692 -3.35 1.24 -47.60
C LEU A 692 -2.62 2.58 -47.48
N ASP A 693 -1.35 2.54 -47.06
CA ASP A 693 -0.49 3.71 -46.78
C ASP A 693 -1.03 4.68 -45.72
N LYS A 694 -2.13 4.34 -45.03
CA LYS A 694 -2.61 5.10 -43.87
C LYS A 694 -2.04 4.49 -42.60
N PRO A 695 -1.39 5.29 -41.74
CA PRO A 695 -0.91 4.80 -40.46
C PRO A 695 -2.07 4.46 -39.55
N ARG A 696 -2.03 3.27 -38.95
CA ARG A 696 -3.03 2.75 -38.00
C ARG A 696 -2.46 2.52 -36.61
N GLY A 697 -1.16 2.68 -36.45
CA GLY A 697 -0.55 2.68 -35.14
C GLY A 697 0.93 3.04 -35.20
N TYR A 698 1.44 3.45 -34.05
CA TYR A 698 2.78 3.98 -33.85
C TYR A 698 3.32 3.52 -32.50
N ILE A 699 4.57 3.10 -32.47
CA ILE A 699 5.36 2.84 -31.27
C ILE A 699 6.67 3.60 -31.44
N GLY A 700 7.00 4.50 -30.52
CA GLY A 700 8.22 5.29 -30.61
C GLY A 700 8.31 6.34 -29.51
N PHE A 701 9.20 7.32 -29.69
CA PHE A 701 9.39 8.41 -28.74
C PHE A 701 8.73 9.68 -29.29
N MET A 702 7.98 10.38 -28.45
CA MET A 702 7.46 11.72 -28.73
C MET A 702 8.20 12.71 -27.82
N GLU A 703 8.19 13.98 -28.18
CA GLU A 703 8.73 15.05 -27.33
C GLU A 703 7.58 15.97 -26.90
N THR A 704 7.57 16.35 -25.63
CA THR A 704 6.69 17.40 -25.10
C THR A 704 7.30 18.78 -25.34
N ASP A 705 6.50 19.84 -25.20
CA ASP A 705 6.94 21.23 -25.44
C ASP A 705 8.10 21.67 -24.52
N ASP A 706 8.29 21.01 -23.38
CA ASP A 706 9.40 21.25 -22.45
C ASP A 706 10.66 20.40 -22.74
N GLY A 707 10.66 19.65 -23.84
CA GLY A 707 11.76 18.78 -24.26
C GLY A 707 11.87 17.46 -23.48
N SER A 708 10.83 17.09 -22.71
CA SER A 708 10.77 15.77 -22.08
C SER A 708 10.45 14.70 -23.12
N ILE A 709 11.06 13.52 -22.97
CA ILE A 709 10.85 12.38 -23.86
C ILE A 709 9.66 11.57 -23.36
N GLN A 710 8.78 11.21 -24.30
CA GLN A 710 7.53 10.53 -24.07
C GLN A 710 7.45 9.23 -24.91
N PRO A 711 7.96 8.10 -24.39
CA PRO A 711 7.72 6.79 -25.00
C PRO A 711 6.22 6.53 -25.12
N SER A 712 5.77 6.17 -26.32
CA SER A 712 4.36 6.18 -26.65
C SER A 712 3.95 5.04 -27.58
N LEU A 713 2.75 4.51 -27.34
CA LEU A 713 2.00 3.64 -28.23
C LEU A 713 0.71 4.35 -28.62
N VAL A 714 0.46 4.49 -29.92
CA VAL A 714 -0.75 5.10 -30.48
C VAL A 714 -1.42 4.11 -31.41
N LEU A 715 -2.73 3.94 -31.26
CA LEU A 715 -3.57 3.13 -32.14
C LEU A 715 -4.62 4.04 -32.80
N GLY A 716 -4.75 3.96 -34.11
CA GLY A 716 -5.66 4.79 -34.91
C GLY A 716 -4.96 5.83 -35.79
N SER A 717 -3.71 6.21 -35.49
CA SER A 717 -2.89 7.15 -36.28
C SER A 717 -1.38 6.99 -36.05
N ASP A 718 -0.55 7.75 -36.78
CA ASP A 718 0.90 7.89 -36.56
C ASP A 718 1.29 9.10 -35.71
N ASN A 719 0.32 9.71 -35.01
CA ASN A 719 0.45 10.88 -34.17
C ASN A 719 1.26 12.06 -34.76
N ARG A 720 0.92 12.47 -36.00
CA ARG A 720 1.26 13.83 -36.46
C ARG A 720 0.32 14.84 -35.82
N LYS A 721 0.81 16.08 -35.62
CA LYS A 721 0.00 17.22 -35.18
C LYS A 721 -1.32 17.26 -35.97
N TYR A 722 -2.46 17.27 -35.28
CA TYR A 722 -3.84 17.24 -35.81
C TYR A 722 -4.34 15.92 -36.44
N ALA A 723 -3.61 14.81 -36.35
CA ALA A 723 -4.03 13.51 -36.91
C ALA A 723 -4.48 12.48 -35.84
N GLY A 724 -4.58 12.91 -34.58
CA GLY A 724 -4.85 12.05 -33.42
C GLY A 724 -6.32 11.81 -33.07
N THR A 725 -7.28 12.47 -33.74
CA THR A 725 -8.71 12.38 -33.36
C THR A 725 -9.22 10.95 -33.42
N GLY A 726 -9.77 10.46 -32.30
CA GLY A 726 -10.25 9.08 -32.16
C GLY A 726 -9.14 8.06 -31.89
N SER A 727 -7.87 8.46 -31.91
CA SER A 727 -6.76 7.57 -31.62
C SER A 727 -6.66 7.30 -30.12
N PHE A 728 -6.27 6.06 -29.80
CA PHE A 728 -5.97 5.61 -28.45
C PHE A 728 -4.47 5.76 -28.19
N TYR A 729 -4.15 6.45 -27.10
CA TYR A 729 -2.78 6.74 -26.69
C TYR A 729 -2.46 5.99 -25.40
N ILE A 730 -1.24 5.49 -25.29
CA ILE A 730 -0.60 5.06 -24.05
C ILE A 730 0.79 5.70 -24.04
N TYR A 731 1.13 6.44 -23.00
CA TYR A 731 2.47 6.99 -22.88
C TYR A 731 2.87 7.26 -21.44
N GLN A 732 4.17 7.42 -21.23
CA GLN A 732 4.77 7.85 -19.97
C GLN A 732 5.68 9.05 -20.23
N VAL A 733 5.72 9.99 -19.30
CA VAL A 733 6.59 11.18 -19.34
C VAL A 733 7.44 11.20 -18.09
N MET A 734 8.74 11.40 -18.26
CA MET A 734 9.66 11.78 -17.20
C MET A 734 10.00 13.27 -17.37
N PRO A 735 9.34 14.18 -16.61
CA PRO A 735 9.51 15.61 -16.81
C PRO A 735 10.96 16.05 -16.57
N ARG A 736 11.45 16.96 -17.41
CA ARG A 736 12.72 17.65 -17.20
C ARG A 736 12.48 19.03 -16.62
N ILE A 737 12.94 19.25 -15.38
CA ILE A 737 12.92 20.57 -14.75
C ILE A 737 14.35 21.09 -14.72
N ASN A 738 14.59 22.25 -15.34
CA ASN A 738 15.93 22.83 -15.52
C ASN A 738 16.92 21.88 -16.20
N GLY A 739 16.45 21.08 -17.17
CA GLY A 739 17.29 20.13 -17.91
C GLY A 739 17.63 18.84 -17.16
N VAL A 740 17.10 18.64 -15.96
CA VAL A 740 17.34 17.43 -15.14
C VAL A 740 16.05 16.62 -15.06
N ASP A 741 16.17 15.31 -15.30
CA ASP A 741 15.06 14.37 -15.17
C ASP A 741 14.54 14.35 -13.72
N GLN A 742 13.21 14.39 -13.55
CA GLN A 742 12.55 14.37 -12.24
C GLN A 742 11.66 13.14 -12.10
N PRO A 743 12.22 11.97 -11.73
CA PRO A 743 11.46 10.73 -11.59
C PRO A 743 10.29 10.83 -10.60
N SER A 744 10.42 11.64 -9.54
CA SER A 744 9.36 11.87 -8.55
C SER A 744 8.12 12.53 -9.13
N LYS A 745 8.25 13.24 -10.27
CA LYS A 745 7.15 13.91 -10.98
C LYS A 745 6.71 13.17 -12.24
N ALA A 746 7.22 11.96 -12.46
CA ALA A 746 6.85 11.13 -13.59
C ALA A 746 5.34 10.86 -13.58
N TYR A 747 4.76 10.79 -14.78
CA TYR A 747 3.36 10.42 -14.94
C TYR A 747 3.15 9.56 -16.18
N ALA A 748 2.11 8.74 -16.16
CA ALA A 748 1.66 7.96 -17.29
C ALA A 748 0.21 8.28 -17.61
N LYS A 749 -0.16 8.22 -18.88
CA LYS A 749 -1.54 8.44 -19.34
C LYS A 749 -1.90 7.44 -20.41
N PHE A 750 -3.13 6.95 -20.37
CA PHE A 750 -3.74 6.30 -21.51
C PHE A 750 -5.19 6.72 -21.69
N GLY A 751 -5.62 6.84 -22.93
CA GLY A 751 -6.92 7.41 -23.23
C GLY A 751 -7.20 7.58 -24.72
N ILE A 752 -8.39 8.07 -25.03
CA ILE A 752 -8.82 8.34 -26.40
C ILE A 752 -8.80 9.85 -26.62
N SER A 753 -8.18 10.28 -27.71
CA SER A 753 -8.09 11.68 -28.12
C SER A 753 -9.34 12.15 -28.88
N LYS A 754 -9.72 13.42 -28.70
CA LYS A 754 -10.69 14.17 -29.53
C LYS A 754 -10.00 15.02 -30.61
N GLY A 755 -8.69 14.91 -30.73
CA GLY A 755 -7.84 15.80 -31.51
C GLY A 755 -6.95 16.64 -30.61
N GLU A 756 -6.34 17.67 -31.18
CA GLU A 756 -5.45 18.58 -30.47
C GLU A 756 -6.01 20.00 -30.52
N ASN A 757 -5.69 20.81 -29.51
CA ASN A 757 -5.95 22.25 -29.55
C ASN A 757 -5.01 22.93 -30.57
N ALA A 758 -5.18 24.23 -30.80
CA ALA A 758 -4.35 24.99 -31.74
C ALA A 758 -2.84 24.98 -31.39
N GLU A 759 -2.50 24.74 -30.12
CA GLU A 759 -1.12 24.66 -29.64
C GLU A 759 -0.51 23.28 -29.96
N GLY A 760 -1.33 22.24 -30.15
CA GLY A 760 -0.89 20.85 -30.35
C GLY A 760 -1.07 19.97 -29.11
N THR A 761 -1.67 20.49 -28.04
CA THR A 761 -1.99 19.71 -26.85
C THR A 761 -3.22 18.85 -27.11
N ASN A 762 -3.09 17.56 -26.81
CA ASN A 762 -4.15 16.58 -26.99
C ASN A 762 -5.37 16.90 -26.09
N ILE A 763 -6.55 17.02 -26.70
CA ILE A 763 -7.85 17.16 -26.04
C ILE A 763 -8.38 15.74 -25.82
N TRP A 764 -8.61 15.35 -24.58
CA TRP A 764 -9.00 13.98 -24.26
C TRP A 764 -10.51 13.79 -24.28
N SER A 765 -10.97 12.69 -24.88
CA SER A 765 -12.34 12.22 -24.70
C SER A 765 -12.50 11.51 -23.36
N ASN A 766 -11.56 10.61 -23.07
CA ASN A 766 -11.50 9.83 -21.84
C ASN A 766 -10.04 9.52 -21.57
N TYR A 767 -9.60 9.54 -20.31
CA TYR A 767 -8.26 9.09 -19.96
C TYR A 767 -8.18 8.59 -18.52
N ILE A 768 -7.15 7.79 -18.28
CA ILE A 768 -6.64 7.48 -16.95
C ILE A 768 -5.21 8.00 -16.88
N GLN A 769 -4.92 8.78 -15.85
CA GLN A 769 -3.63 9.40 -15.62
C GLN A 769 -3.11 9.04 -14.23
N MET A 770 -1.88 8.55 -14.19
CA MET A 770 -1.20 8.06 -13.00
C MET A 770 0.01 8.95 -12.73
N HIS A 771 0.09 9.54 -11.54
CA HIS A 771 1.23 10.35 -11.11
C HIS A 771 2.05 9.61 -10.07
N ASN A 772 3.37 9.69 -10.20
CA ASN A 772 4.29 9.30 -9.13
C ASN A 772 4.31 10.35 -7.99
N ASP A 773 4.11 11.62 -8.33
CA ASP A 773 3.98 12.70 -7.36
C ASP A 773 2.70 12.49 -6.55
N GLY A 774 2.83 12.23 -5.25
CA GLY A 774 1.71 11.95 -4.34
C GLY A 774 0.88 10.69 -4.65
N GLY A 775 1.27 9.87 -5.63
CA GLY A 775 0.57 8.63 -5.99
C GLY A 775 -0.84 8.84 -6.57
N HIS A 776 -1.11 9.99 -7.20
CA HIS A 776 -2.45 10.35 -7.64
C HIS A 776 -2.91 9.55 -8.88
N LEU A 777 -4.16 9.07 -8.85
CA LEU A 777 -4.85 8.49 -10.00
C LEU A 777 -6.03 9.37 -10.38
N SER A 778 -6.04 9.88 -11.61
CA SER A 778 -7.15 10.65 -12.17
C SER A 778 -7.82 9.86 -13.28
N VAL A 779 -9.13 9.71 -13.20
CA VAL A 779 -9.97 9.11 -14.25
C VAL A 779 -10.90 10.20 -14.76
N TYR A 780 -10.91 10.39 -16.07
CA TYR A 780 -11.70 11.42 -16.73
C TYR A 780 -12.54 10.83 -17.85
N SER A 781 -13.80 11.26 -17.92
CA SER A 781 -14.70 11.03 -19.03
C SER A 781 -15.41 12.32 -19.35
N ASP A 782 -15.39 12.71 -20.62
CA ASP A 782 -16.17 13.86 -21.10
C ASP A 782 -17.67 13.56 -21.19
N GLY A 783 -18.04 12.28 -21.28
CA GLY A 783 -19.42 11.80 -21.34
C GLY A 783 -19.86 11.10 -20.04
N GLN A 784 -20.48 9.93 -20.18
CA GLN A 784 -20.94 9.16 -19.03
C GLN A 784 -19.82 8.30 -18.44
N PHE A 785 -19.52 8.51 -17.16
CA PHE A 785 -18.72 7.57 -16.37
C PHE A 785 -19.62 6.60 -15.61
N ARG A 786 -19.61 5.31 -15.98
CA ARG A 786 -20.52 4.29 -15.43
C ARG A 786 -19.77 3.10 -14.86
N PHE A 787 -20.03 2.78 -13.59
CA PHE A 787 -19.65 1.51 -12.98
C PHE A 787 -20.85 0.56 -12.97
N GLN A 788 -20.81 -0.51 -13.75
CA GLN A 788 -21.83 -1.58 -13.72
C GLN A 788 -21.22 -2.85 -13.14
N ASN A 789 -21.84 -3.40 -12.10
CA ASN A 789 -21.35 -4.59 -11.42
C ASN A 789 -22.53 -5.43 -10.90
N LEU A 790 -22.41 -6.76 -10.96
CA LEU A 790 -23.45 -7.68 -10.47
C LEU A 790 -23.49 -7.78 -8.93
N ASN A 791 -22.38 -7.46 -8.26
CA ASN A 791 -22.21 -7.58 -6.81
C ASN A 791 -21.87 -6.21 -6.19
N ASN A 792 -20.87 -6.16 -5.31
CA ASN A 792 -20.50 -4.95 -4.55
C ASN A 792 -19.56 -4.02 -5.33
N ILE A 793 -19.82 -2.71 -5.28
CA ILE A 793 -18.85 -1.66 -5.59
C ILE A 793 -18.36 -1.11 -4.25
N ILE A 794 -17.07 -1.23 -3.97
CA ILE A 794 -16.48 -0.87 -2.67
C ILE A 794 -15.42 0.22 -2.91
N PHE A 795 -15.56 1.35 -2.21
CA PHE A 795 -14.57 2.42 -2.16
C PHE A 795 -13.94 2.45 -0.77
N GLU A 796 -12.67 2.04 -0.68
CA GLU A 796 -11.90 2.07 0.56
C GLU A 796 -10.83 3.16 0.47
N SER A 797 -10.81 4.03 1.47
CA SER A 797 -9.80 5.09 1.62
C SER A 797 -9.26 5.02 3.04
N GLU A 798 -7.97 4.74 3.17
CA GLU A 798 -7.26 4.74 4.44
C GLU A 798 -6.22 5.85 4.43
N GLY A 799 -6.38 6.82 5.33
CA GLY A 799 -5.40 7.88 5.52
C GLY A 799 -4.15 7.35 6.22
N TRP A 800 -2.97 7.77 5.79
CA TRP A 800 -1.70 7.41 6.41
C TRP A 800 -1.48 8.06 7.79
N ALA A 801 -2.34 9.01 8.18
CA ALA A 801 -2.37 9.63 9.50
C ALA A 801 -3.81 10.06 9.88
N PRO A 802 -4.11 10.29 11.17
CA PRO A 802 -5.41 10.79 11.61
C PRO A 802 -5.78 12.12 10.93
N GLY A 803 -7.00 12.20 10.38
CA GLY A 803 -7.49 13.38 9.67
C GLY A 803 -7.22 13.39 8.16
N TYR A 804 -6.49 12.39 7.63
CA TYR A 804 -6.29 12.22 6.20
C TYR A 804 -7.34 11.28 5.60
N GLY A 805 -7.80 11.61 4.38
CA GLY A 805 -8.82 10.85 3.66
C GLY A 805 -10.23 11.40 3.88
N TYR A 806 -10.92 11.74 2.79
CA TYR A 806 -12.32 12.13 2.78
C TYR A 806 -12.98 11.62 1.49
N PHE A 807 -14.27 11.35 1.55
CA PHE A 807 -15.07 11.06 0.37
C PHE A 807 -15.88 12.30 0.04
N SER A 808 -15.70 12.84 -1.17
CA SER A 808 -16.48 13.97 -1.66
C SER A 808 -17.05 13.66 -3.04
N VAL A 809 -18.27 14.12 -3.27
CA VAL A 809 -18.91 14.12 -4.58
C VAL A 809 -19.42 15.53 -4.81
N THR A 810 -19.02 16.15 -5.92
CA THR A 810 -19.42 17.51 -6.28
C THR A 810 -20.09 17.46 -7.65
N THR A 811 -21.25 18.10 -7.78
CA THR A 811 -21.99 18.24 -9.04
C THR A 811 -22.75 19.56 -9.03
N THR A 812 -22.98 20.12 -10.21
CA THR A 812 -23.84 21.28 -10.42
C THR A 812 -25.33 20.91 -10.42
N GLU A 813 -25.63 19.61 -10.54
CA GLU A 813 -26.97 19.00 -10.60
C GLU A 813 -27.24 18.11 -9.38
N PRO A 814 -28.50 17.72 -9.08
CA PRO A 814 -28.84 16.92 -7.90
C PRO A 814 -28.15 15.55 -7.80
N HIS A 815 -27.81 15.13 -6.58
CA HIS A 815 -27.37 13.77 -6.29
C HIS A 815 -28.58 12.83 -6.09
N ILE A 816 -28.67 11.78 -6.89
CA ILE A 816 -29.76 10.79 -6.82
C ILE A 816 -29.20 9.44 -6.38
N PHE A 817 -29.75 8.89 -5.30
CA PHE A 817 -29.45 7.54 -4.82
C PHE A 817 -30.67 6.64 -5.03
N THR A 818 -30.55 5.60 -5.84
CA THR A 818 -31.64 4.65 -6.14
C THR A 818 -31.20 3.23 -5.82
N ASN A 819 -31.96 2.53 -4.99
CA ASN A 819 -31.77 1.11 -4.71
C ASN A 819 -33.11 0.45 -4.33
N ASN A 820 -33.21 -0.87 -4.53
CA ASN A 820 -34.44 -1.61 -4.29
C ASN A 820 -34.90 -1.59 -2.82
N ALA A 821 -33.96 -1.47 -1.87
CA ALA A 821 -34.30 -1.41 -0.45
C ALA A 821 -34.76 -0.01 0.00
N GLY A 822 -34.63 1.02 -0.83
CA GLY A 822 -34.94 2.40 -0.48
C GLY A 822 -34.08 2.98 0.65
N GLN A 823 -32.90 2.41 0.92
CA GLN A 823 -32.10 2.73 2.09
C GLN A 823 -30.73 3.34 1.75
N PHE A 824 -30.31 4.37 2.49
CA PHE A 824 -28.95 4.90 2.48
C PHE A 824 -28.41 4.98 3.92
N THR A 825 -27.16 4.54 4.14
CA THR A 825 -26.64 4.27 5.49
C THR A 825 -25.27 4.86 5.71
N PHE A 826 -25.09 5.56 6.84
CA PHE A 826 -23.81 6.00 7.36
C PHE A 826 -23.47 5.23 8.63
N LYS A 827 -22.30 4.61 8.66
CA LYS A 827 -21.80 3.85 9.81
C LYS A 827 -20.38 4.27 10.15
N ARG A 828 -20.13 4.55 11.43
CA ARG A 828 -18.76 4.67 11.95
C ARG A 828 -18.15 3.27 12.10
N LYS A 829 -16.94 3.04 11.57
CA LYS A 829 -16.21 1.78 11.74
C LYS A 829 -16.04 1.47 13.23
N GLY A 830 -16.38 0.24 13.64
CA GLY A 830 -16.34 -0.21 15.04
C GLY A 830 -17.52 0.25 15.92
N SER A 831 -18.50 0.99 15.39
CA SER A 831 -19.72 1.38 16.12
C SER A 831 -20.89 0.49 15.75
N ASP A 832 -21.74 0.18 16.74
CA ASP A 832 -23.05 -0.45 16.49
C ASP A 832 -24.09 0.55 15.98
N TYR A 833 -23.95 1.83 16.36
CA TYR A 833 -24.83 2.90 15.89
C TYR A 833 -24.59 3.25 14.42
N LYS A 834 -25.69 3.51 13.71
CA LYS A 834 -25.76 3.87 12.29
C LYS A 834 -26.78 4.98 12.10
N ILE A 835 -26.59 5.78 11.06
CA ILE A 835 -27.59 6.72 10.57
C ILE A 835 -28.20 6.15 9.29
N HIS A 836 -29.52 6.01 9.24
CA HIS A 836 -30.24 5.51 8.08
C HIS A 836 -31.21 6.55 7.53
N PHE A 837 -31.25 6.68 6.21
CA PHE A 837 -32.32 7.30 5.45
C PHE A 837 -33.11 6.18 4.78
N VAL A 838 -34.38 6.04 5.11
CA VAL A 838 -35.24 4.95 4.63
C VAL A 838 -36.45 5.53 3.93
N ASN A 839 -36.63 5.16 2.67
CA ASN A 839 -37.82 5.43 1.89
C ASN A 839 -38.70 4.18 1.86
N GLY A 840 -39.51 3.98 2.89
CA GLY A 840 -40.45 2.86 2.96
C GLY A 840 -41.71 3.09 2.12
N ALA A 841 -42.52 2.04 1.97
CA ALA A 841 -43.80 2.14 1.24
C ALA A 841 -44.84 2.99 1.99
N THR A 842 -44.76 3.03 3.32
CA THR A 842 -45.69 3.78 4.18
C THR A 842 -45.00 4.74 5.12
N ASP A 843 -43.79 4.41 5.62
CA ASP A 843 -43.04 5.23 6.57
C ASP A 843 -41.71 5.65 5.95
N HIS A 844 -41.39 6.94 6.09
CA HIS A 844 -40.13 7.54 5.68
C HIS A 844 -39.36 7.98 6.92
N ASP A 845 -38.17 7.40 7.10
CA ASP A 845 -37.45 7.45 8.36
C ASP A 845 -36.04 8.02 8.21
N LEU A 846 -35.68 8.93 9.12
CA LEU A 846 -34.31 9.28 9.45
C LEU A 846 -33.96 8.68 10.82
N ILE A 847 -33.20 7.60 10.83
CA ILE A 847 -32.78 6.89 12.04
C ILE A 847 -31.40 7.43 12.45
N MET A 848 -31.26 7.95 13.66
CA MET A 848 -30.05 8.62 14.17
C MET A 848 -29.29 7.78 15.22
N GLY A 849 -29.51 6.47 15.25
CA GLY A 849 -28.90 5.52 16.18
C GLY A 849 -29.76 5.17 17.40
N ASN A 850 -30.16 6.16 18.21
CA ASN A 850 -30.98 5.95 19.42
C ASN A 850 -32.42 6.50 19.31
N ALA A 851 -32.69 7.22 18.23
CA ALA A 851 -34.00 7.78 17.93
C ALA A 851 -34.20 7.80 16.42
N MET A 852 -35.45 7.93 15.99
CA MET A 852 -35.78 8.17 14.60
C MET A 852 -36.80 9.29 14.46
N ILE A 853 -36.65 10.03 13.36
CA ILE A 853 -37.62 11.01 12.90
C ILE A 853 -38.41 10.34 11.78
N ARG A 854 -39.72 10.22 11.94
CA ARG A 854 -40.61 9.53 11.01
C ARG A 854 -41.65 10.47 10.41
N SER A 855 -41.84 10.35 9.11
CA SER A 855 -43.02 10.82 8.39
C SER A 855 -43.80 9.60 7.91
N SER A 856 -45.03 9.44 8.41
CA SER A 856 -45.87 8.28 8.11
C SER A 856 -47.02 8.66 7.17
N PHE A 857 -47.31 7.79 6.20
CA PHE A 857 -48.52 7.80 5.38
C PHE A 857 -49.57 6.79 5.86
N VAL A 858 -49.33 6.11 6.99
CA VAL A 858 -50.33 5.21 7.56
C VAL A 858 -51.49 6.03 8.10
N GLN A 859 -52.70 5.74 7.60
CA GLN A 859 -53.92 6.45 8.00
C GLN A 859 -54.13 6.35 9.52
N GLY A 860 -54.35 7.49 10.18
CA GLY A 860 -54.47 7.60 11.64
C GLY A 860 -53.13 7.85 12.36
N TYR A 861 -52.00 7.70 11.67
CA TYR A 861 -50.65 8.01 12.16
C TYR A 861 -49.93 9.06 11.31
N ASN A 862 -50.58 9.57 10.27
CA ASN A 862 -50.05 10.54 9.31
C ASN A 862 -50.23 12.02 9.72
N ASN A 863 -50.53 12.27 11.00
CA ASN A 863 -50.92 13.59 11.50
C ASN A 863 -49.76 14.58 11.69
N GLY A 864 -48.49 14.16 11.51
CA GLY A 864 -47.34 15.04 11.66
C GLY A 864 -45.99 14.32 11.73
N LEU A 865 -44.94 15.08 12.07
CA LEU A 865 -43.59 14.57 12.29
C LEU A 865 -43.51 13.83 13.63
N GLN A 866 -43.00 12.60 13.60
CA GLN A 866 -42.93 11.74 14.79
C GLN A 866 -41.50 11.60 15.28
N ILE A 867 -41.30 11.67 16.61
CA ILE A 867 -40.04 11.32 17.27
C ILE A 867 -40.24 9.98 17.99
N LYS A 868 -39.59 8.94 17.47
CA LYS A 868 -39.76 7.55 17.89
C LYS A 868 -38.44 6.94 18.37
N ASP A 869 -38.53 5.82 19.10
CA ASP A 869 -37.38 4.97 19.36
C ASP A 869 -36.81 4.37 18.06
N MET A 870 -35.61 3.77 18.12
CA MET A 870 -34.97 3.18 16.93
C MET A 870 -35.76 2.04 16.27
N MET A 871 -36.74 1.44 16.95
CA MET A 871 -37.57 0.35 16.43
C MET A 871 -38.92 0.85 15.88
N GLY A 872 -39.20 2.16 15.96
CA GLY A 872 -40.48 2.78 15.59
C GLY A 872 -41.64 2.46 16.53
N LYS A 873 -41.38 1.74 17.64
CA LYS A 873 -42.44 1.19 18.51
C LYS A 873 -42.88 2.20 19.55
N GLY A 874 -41.94 2.76 20.30
CA GLY A 874 -42.17 3.74 21.35
C GLY A 874 -41.99 5.18 20.88
N TRP A 875 -42.71 6.09 21.52
CA TRP A 875 -42.44 7.53 21.44
C TRP A 875 -41.17 7.87 22.22
N LYS A 876 -40.42 8.87 21.75
CA LYS A 876 -39.24 9.42 22.44
C LYS A 876 -39.46 10.87 22.80
N ASP A 877 -38.95 11.27 23.95
CA ASP A 877 -39.01 12.66 24.41
C ASP A 877 -38.08 13.55 23.56
N MET A 878 -38.42 14.84 23.51
CA MET A 878 -37.63 15.86 22.82
C MET A 878 -37.21 16.93 23.83
N GLU A 879 -35.90 17.08 24.03
CA GLU A 879 -35.33 18.14 24.86
C GLU A 879 -35.06 19.38 24.01
N LEU A 880 -35.71 20.50 24.35
CA LEU A 880 -35.55 21.78 23.67
C LEU A 880 -35.20 22.85 24.68
N ARG A 881 -34.33 23.79 24.30
CA ARG A 881 -34.08 25.00 25.13
C ARG A 881 -35.33 25.88 25.22
N THR A 882 -36.08 26.02 24.13
CA THR A 882 -37.31 26.84 24.08
C THR A 882 -38.21 26.29 22.98
N LEU A 883 -39.46 25.93 23.32
CA LEU A 883 -40.51 25.64 22.35
C LEU A 883 -41.30 26.93 22.09
N ARG A 884 -41.32 27.40 20.84
CA ARG A 884 -42.15 28.53 20.40
C ARG A 884 -43.17 28.02 19.39
N ALA A 885 -44.45 28.20 19.68
CA ALA A 885 -45.55 27.96 18.74
C ALA A 885 -46.25 29.28 18.42
N GLN A 886 -46.73 29.43 17.19
CA GLN A 886 -47.57 30.58 16.80
C GLN A 886 -49.01 30.41 17.28
N GLU A 887 -49.47 29.17 17.41
CA GLU A 887 -50.81 28.80 17.85
C GLU A 887 -50.73 27.90 19.10
N ASN A 888 -51.67 26.99 19.26
CA ASN A 888 -51.77 26.11 20.43
C ASN A 888 -50.71 25.00 20.42
N ILE A 889 -50.22 24.67 21.61
CA ILE A 889 -49.43 23.45 21.85
C ILE A 889 -50.36 22.49 22.58
N SER A 890 -50.74 21.40 21.91
CA SER A 890 -51.54 20.32 22.51
C SER A 890 -50.68 19.07 22.72
N ALA A 891 -50.79 18.44 23.88
CA ALA A 891 -50.19 17.14 24.14
C ALA A 891 -51.25 16.19 24.69
N THR A 892 -51.36 14.99 24.09
CA THR A 892 -52.20 13.91 24.63
C THR A 892 -51.58 13.27 25.88
N GLY A 893 -50.26 13.46 26.07
CA GLY A 893 -49.50 12.99 27.21
C GLY A 893 -49.15 14.11 28.19
N ARG A 894 -48.03 13.95 28.89
CA ARG A 894 -47.52 14.97 29.84
C ARG A 894 -46.66 16.00 29.12
N MET A 895 -46.70 17.24 29.59
CA MET A 895 -45.75 18.29 29.22
C MET A 895 -44.95 18.68 30.46
N TRP A 896 -43.63 18.65 30.36
CA TRP A 896 -42.74 19.18 31.39
C TRP A 896 -42.08 20.45 30.88
N ALA A 897 -42.19 21.53 31.65
CA ALA A 897 -41.50 22.78 31.39
C ALA A 897 -41.04 23.35 32.72
N GLN A 898 -39.86 23.96 32.73
CA GLN A 898 -39.40 24.74 33.89
C GLN A 898 -40.29 25.97 34.11
N GLU A 899 -40.76 26.57 33.02
CA GLU A 899 -41.63 27.75 33.05
C GLU A 899 -42.53 27.78 31.80
N PHE A 900 -43.79 28.15 31.98
CA PHE A 900 -44.69 28.51 30.89
C PHE A 900 -44.79 30.03 30.82
N ILE A 901 -44.25 30.63 29.74
CA ILE A 901 -44.23 32.08 29.53
C ILE A 901 -45.25 32.44 28.45
N PRO A 902 -46.51 32.77 28.80
CA PRO A 902 -47.51 33.18 27.83
C PRO A 902 -47.17 34.56 27.26
N ASN A 903 -47.13 34.68 25.92
CA ASN A 903 -46.95 35.96 25.25
C ASN A 903 -48.21 36.83 25.38
N SER A 904 -48.21 37.76 26.34
CA SER A 904 -49.32 38.70 26.58
C SER A 904 -48.81 40.14 26.44
N SER A 905 -48.99 40.74 25.27
CA SER A 905 -48.53 42.10 24.96
C SER A 905 -49.56 42.86 24.12
N ARG A 906 -49.63 44.19 24.26
CA ARG A 906 -50.41 45.08 23.36
C ARG A 906 -49.95 45.04 21.91
N LYS A 907 -48.76 44.48 21.63
CA LYS A 907 -48.33 44.17 20.26
C LYS A 907 -49.10 43.00 19.62
N LEU A 908 -49.68 42.13 20.46
CA LEU A 908 -50.40 40.93 20.05
C LEU A 908 -51.91 41.01 20.38
N LYS A 909 -52.33 41.99 21.18
CA LYS A 909 -53.70 42.16 21.68
C LYS A 909 -54.25 43.54 21.31
N THR A 910 -55.45 43.55 20.73
CA THR A 910 -56.29 44.74 20.51
C THR A 910 -57.60 44.57 21.28
N ASP A 911 -58.44 45.61 21.34
CA ASP A 911 -59.80 45.56 21.96
C ASP A 911 -59.78 45.07 23.42
N ILE A 912 -58.94 45.71 24.24
CA ILE A 912 -58.72 45.36 25.65
C ILE A 912 -59.73 46.14 26.51
N GLU A 913 -60.74 45.44 27.02
CA GLU A 913 -61.84 45.96 27.86
C GLU A 913 -61.88 45.29 29.24
N ASP A 914 -62.62 45.87 30.19
CA ASP A 914 -62.89 45.26 31.50
C ASP A 914 -63.79 44.02 31.36
N LEU A 915 -63.72 43.10 32.33
CA LEU A 915 -64.50 41.86 32.29
C LEU A 915 -66.01 42.17 32.38
N PRO A 916 -66.84 41.73 31.43
CA PRO A 916 -68.27 42.05 31.40
C PRO A 916 -69.12 41.15 32.32
N PHE A 917 -68.49 40.32 33.14
CA PHE A 917 -69.12 39.37 34.04
C PHE A 917 -68.37 39.33 35.38
N SER A 918 -69.02 38.86 36.45
CA SER A 918 -68.34 38.57 37.72
C SER A 918 -67.45 37.34 37.57
N ALA A 919 -66.16 37.51 37.82
CA ALA A 919 -65.22 36.40 37.85
C ALA A 919 -65.51 35.47 39.04
N LEU A 920 -66.01 36.01 40.16
CA LEU A 920 -66.41 35.25 41.33
C LEU A 920 -67.58 34.30 41.04
N ASP A 921 -68.62 34.77 40.35
CA ASP A 921 -69.74 33.90 39.96
C ASP A 921 -69.28 32.79 39.03
N LYS A 922 -68.42 33.12 38.05
CA LYS A 922 -67.87 32.13 37.11
C LYS A 922 -67.02 31.09 37.83
N ILE A 923 -66.12 31.48 38.73
CA ILE A 923 -65.28 30.52 39.45
C ILE A 923 -66.12 29.64 40.39
N ASN A 924 -67.15 30.18 41.03
CA ASN A 924 -68.07 29.42 41.89
C ASN A 924 -68.92 28.41 41.12
N SER A 925 -69.11 28.63 39.81
CA SER A 925 -69.81 27.68 38.93
C SER A 925 -68.94 26.51 38.46
N VAL A 926 -67.61 26.55 38.67
CA VAL A 926 -66.69 25.51 38.21
C VAL A 926 -66.87 24.24 39.03
N ASN A 927 -67.13 23.13 38.35
CA ASN A 927 -67.26 21.80 38.96
C ASN A 927 -66.00 20.97 38.76
N ILE A 928 -65.18 20.83 39.81
CA ILE A 928 -64.03 19.92 39.79
C ILE A 928 -64.51 18.47 39.88
N LYS A 929 -64.05 17.63 38.94
CA LYS A 929 -64.34 16.20 38.89
C LYS A 929 -63.11 15.39 39.25
N GLN A 930 -63.34 14.20 39.81
CA GLN A 930 -62.34 13.14 39.88
C GLN A 930 -62.44 12.27 38.61
N TYR A 931 -61.31 11.84 38.05
CA TYR A 931 -61.29 11.01 36.83
C TYR A 931 -60.05 10.13 36.73
N HIS A 932 -60.13 9.15 35.82
CA HIS A 932 -59.03 8.30 35.38
C HIS A 932 -58.76 8.54 33.90
N PHE A 933 -57.50 8.45 33.45
CA PHE A 933 -57.21 8.46 32.02
C PHE A 933 -57.65 7.13 31.40
N ILE A 934 -58.30 7.20 30.23
CA ILE A 934 -58.75 6.01 29.48
C ILE A 934 -57.61 5.00 29.32
N ARG A 935 -56.41 5.46 28.94
CA ARG A 935 -55.21 4.62 28.83
C ARG A 935 -54.89 3.85 30.12
N ASP A 936 -54.99 4.49 31.28
CA ASP A 936 -54.62 3.85 32.54
C ASP A 936 -55.69 2.83 32.96
N VAL A 937 -56.96 3.08 32.64
CA VAL A 937 -58.06 2.11 32.81
C VAL A 937 -57.83 0.91 31.89
N GLU A 938 -57.54 1.12 30.61
CA GLU A 938 -57.26 0.04 29.64
C GLU A 938 -56.06 -0.81 30.07
N ARG A 939 -55.00 -0.19 30.59
CA ARG A 939 -53.82 -0.90 31.12
C ARG A 939 -54.18 -1.75 32.33
N PHE A 940 -54.95 -1.21 33.26
CA PHE A 940 -55.44 -1.94 34.43
C PHE A 940 -56.34 -3.13 34.03
N GLU A 941 -57.26 -2.93 33.09
CA GLU A 941 -58.15 -3.97 32.56
C GLU A 941 -57.44 -5.06 31.76
N SER A 942 -56.28 -4.73 31.16
CA SER A 942 -55.44 -5.71 30.45
C SER A 942 -54.69 -6.68 31.37
N GLY A 943 -54.83 -6.53 32.70
CA GLY A 943 -54.16 -7.35 33.70
C GLY A 943 -52.75 -6.85 34.08
N GLU A 944 -52.38 -5.64 33.65
CA GLU A 944 -51.12 -5.01 34.05
C GLU A 944 -51.19 -4.61 35.53
N SER A 945 -50.17 -5.00 36.32
CA SER A 945 -50.15 -4.78 37.78
C SER A 945 -49.82 -3.33 38.11
N ILE A 946 -50.78 -2.44 37.86
CA ILE A 946 -50.68 -1.01 38.13
C ILE A 946 -51.72 -0.57 39.17
N ILE A 947 -51.39 0.45 39.95
CA ILE A 947 -52.37 1.15 40.80
C ILE A 947 -53.02 2.21 39.92
N LEU A 948 -54.33 2.13 39.72
CA LEU A 948 -55.07 3.06 38.87
C LEU A 948 -55.00 4.50 39.45
N PRO A 949 -54.33 5.45 38.78
CA PRO A 949 -54.15 6.79 39.33
C PRO A 949 -55.45 7.60 39.33
N ILE A 950 -55.79 8.26 40.45
CA ILE A 950 -56.90 9.22 40.54
C ILE A 950 -56.36 10.60 40.20
N ASN A 951 -57.04 11.29 39.27
CA ASN A 951 -56.73 12.66 38.88
C ASN A 951 -57.93 13.57 39.18
N TYR A 952 -57.67 14.88 39.29
CA TYR A 952 -58.70 15.89 39.56
C TYR A 952 -58.59 17.04 38.57
N GLY A 953 -59.73 17.56 38.11
CA GLY A 953 -59.72 18.68 37.17
C GLY A 953 -61.09 19.02 36.61
N MET A 954 -61.11 20.01 35.72
CA MET A 954 -62.28 20.41 34.94
C MET A 954 -62.45 19.48 33.73
N ILE A 955 -63.70 19.17 33.40
CA ILE A 955 -64.07 18.53 32.13
C ILE A 955 -64.49 19.65 31.18
N ALA A 956 -63.83 19.74 30.02
CA ALA A 956 -64.00 20.89 29.12
C ALA A 956 -65.44 21.00 28.61
N GLU A 957 -66.07 19.87 28.31
CA GLU A 957 -67.46 19.77 27.86
C GLU A 957 -68.47 20.26 28.91
N ASP A 958 -68.14 20.13 30.20
CA ASP A 958 -69.02 20.50 31.33
C ASP A 958 -68.74 21.90 31.89
N SER A 959 -67.68 22.57 31.44
CA SER A 959 -67.21 23.85 31.98
C SER A 959 -67.73 25.04 31.16
N ASP A 960 -67.73 26.25 31.71
CA ASP A 960 -68.14 27.47 30.99
C ASP A 960 -67.14 27.84 29.87
N ASP A 961 -67.61 28.49 28.80
CA ASP A 961 -66.81 28.88 27.62
C ASP A 961 -65.60 29.74 27.99
N VAL A 962 -65.68 30.53 29.06
CA VAL A 962 -64.57 31.39 29.51
C VAL A 962 -63.34 30.60 29.98
N PHE A 963 -63.51 29.32 30.33
CA PHE A 963 -62.44 28.44 30.81
C PHE A 963 -61.96 27.44 29.76
N THR A 964 -62.58 27.38 28.58
CA THR A 964 -62.34 26.31 27.61
C THR A 964 -61.99 26.85 26.23
N THR A 965 -61.55 25.96 25.33
CA THR A 965 -61.51 26.25 23.90
C THR A 965 -62.95 26.35 23.35
N PRO A 966 -63.17 27.05 22.22
CA PRO A 966 -64.47 27.08 21.56
C PRO A 966 -65.01 25.70 21.17
N GLN A 967 -64.11 24.74 20.93
CA GLN A 967 -64.44 23.36 20.56
C GLN A 967 -64.81 22.48 21.76
N LYS A 968 -64.69 22.99 23.00
CA LYS A 968 -64.96 22.24 24.24
C LYS A 968 -64.09 20.99 24.42
N ASP A 969 -62.92 20.95 23.81
CA ASP A 969 -62.00 19.81 23.86
C ASP A 969 -60.78 20.05 24.77
N ALA A 970 -60.57 21.28 25.24
CA ALA A 970 -59.47 21.62 26.15
C ALA A 970 -59.80 22.79 27.08
N VAL A 971 -59.09 22.85 28.22
CA VAL A 971 -59.16 23.93 29.21
C VAL A 971 -58.07 24.96 28.93
N THR A 972 -58.41 26.25 28.99
CA THR A 972 -57.48 27.36 28.79
C THR A 972 -56.87 27.78 30.14
N LEU A 973 -55.66 27.29 30.42
CA LEU A 973 -54.99 27.54 31.71
C LEU A 973 -54.77 29.03 31.97
N TYR A 974 -54.31 29.79 30.97
CA TYR A 974 -54.04 31.21 31.11
C TYR A 974 -55.31 32.01 31.47
N SER A 975 -56.44 31.72 30.81
CA SER A 975 -57.73 32.35 31.12
C SER A 975 -58.22 31.95 32.51
N SER A 976 -58.13 30.65 32.85
CA SER A 976 -58.56 30.13 34.15
C SER A 976 -57.81 30.79 35.32
N VAL A 977 -56.48 30.93 35.20
CA VAL A 977 -55.67 31.64 36.19
C VAL A 977 -56.03 33.12 36.25
N SER A 978 -56.21 33.77 35.10
CA SER A 978 -56.55 35.21 35.05
C SER A 978 -57.91 35.50 35.69
N ILE A 979 -58.93 34.69 35.40
CA ILE A 979 -60.26 34.79 36.01
C ILE A 979 -60.20 34.50 37.52
N SER A 980 -59.42 33.49 37.93
CA SER A 980 -59.23 33.19 39.36
C SER A 980 -58.59 34.36 40.11
N ILE A 981 -57.61 35.05 39.51
CA ILE A 981 -57.01 36.25 40.09
C ILE A 981 -58.06 37.36 40.24
N GLN A 982 -58.88 37.60 39.22
CA GLN A 982 -59.96 38.58 39.30
C GLN A 982 -60.98 38.20 40.39
N ALA A 983 -61.38 36.93 40.47
CA ALA A 983 -62.32 36.46 41.50
C ALA A 983 -61.78 36.71 42.91
N ILE A 984 -60.48 36.49 43.14
CA ILE A 984 -59.83 36.83 44.42
C ILE A 984 -59.89 38.34 44.71
N GLN A 985 -59.73 39.17 43.69
CA GLN A 985 -59.86 40.63 43.83
C GLN A 985 -61.30 41.04 44.17
N GLU A 986 -62.29 40.43 43.53
CA GLU A 986 -63.72 40.62 43.84
C GLU A 986 -64.03 40.23 45.29
N VAL A 987 -63.59 39.05 45.74
CA VAL A 987 -63.73 38.61 47.14
C VAL A 987 -63.04 39.58 48.10
N HIS A 988 -61.83 40.03 47.78
CA HIS A 988 -61.12 40.99 48.62
C HIS A 988 -61.87 42.32 48.75
N PHE A 989 -62.52 42.77 47.67
CA PHE A 989 -63.36 43.96 47.67
C PHE A 989 -64.60 43.79 48.55
N GLU A 990 -65.32 42.66 48.42
CA GLU A 990 -66.47 42.34 49.28
C GLU A 990 -66.08 42.27 50.76
N VAL A 991 -64.96 41.61 51.09
CA VAL A 991 -64.47 41.52 52.47
C VAL A 991 -64.11 42.90 53.03
N LYS A 992 -63.49 43.79 52.24
CA LYS A 992 -63.21 45.16 52.67
C LYS A 992 -64.48 45.95 52.94
N ASN A 993 -65.49 45.82 52.08
CA ASN A 993 -66.77 46.48 52.28
C ASN A 993 -67.47 45.95 53.54
N LEU A 994 -67.49 44.62 53.74
CA LEU A 994 -68.02 44.02 54.97
C LEU A 994 -67.26 44.46 56.23
N GLN A 995 -65.94 44.62 56.17
CA GLN A 995 -65.15 45.17 57.28
C GLN A 995 -65.48 46.64 57.56
N PHE A 996 -65.71 47.43 56.51
CA PHE A 996 -66.14 48.82 56.64
C PHE A 996 -67.54 48.90 57.28
N ASP A 997 -68.49 48.11 56.79
CA ASP A 997 -69.86 48.03 57.33
C ASP A 997 -69.86 47.56 58.79
N HIS A 998 -69.06 46.52 59.11
CA HIS A 998 -68.90 46.06 60.50
C HIS A 998 -68.22 47.12 61.38
N GLY A 999 -67.29 47.91 60.83
CA GLY A 999 -66.70 49.07 61.50
C GLY A 999 -67.73 50.14 61.83
N MET A 1000 -68.61 50.48 60.88
CA MET A 1000 -69.70 51.43 61.11
C MET A 1000 -70.71 50.91 62.13
N LEU A 1001 -71.14 49.65 62.03
CA LEU A 1001 -72.04 49.03 63.00
C LEU A 1001 -71.44 48.99 64.41
N LYS A 1002 -70.13 48.75 64.54
CA LYS A 1002 -69.44 48.78 65.83
C LYS A 1002 -69.48 50.18 66.45
N GLN A 1003 -69.27 51.23 65.64
CA GLN A 1003 -69.36 52.61 66.08
C GLN A 1003 -70.80 52.99 66.52
N GLU A 1004 -71.82 52.52 65.80
CA GLU A 1004 -73.23 52.70 66.16
C GLU A 1004 -73.56 52.00 67.49
N VAL A 1005 -73.10 50.76 67.69
CA VAL A 1005 -73.26 50.01 68.94
C VAL A 1005 -72.56 50.70 70.11
N ASP A 1006 -71.35 51.22 69.92
CA ASP A 1006 -70.62 51.95 70.96
C ASP A 1006 -71.33 53.27 71.32
N THR A 1007 -71.91 53.96 70.35
CA THR A 1007 -72.75 55.16 70.58
C THR A 1007 -74.01 54.85 71.38
N LEU A 1008 -74.71 53.75 71.04
CA LEU A 1008 -75.88 53.28 71.79
C LEU A 1008 -75.54 52.85 73.21
N LYS A 1009 -74.36 52.25 73.44
CA LYS A 1009 -73.87 51.93 74.80
C LYS A 1009 -73.61 53.20 75.62
N GLU A 1010 -73.00 54.22 75.03
CA GLU A 1010 -72.80 55.52 75.71
C GLU A 1010 -74.15 56.16 76.09
N GLN A 1011 -75.12 56.17 75.17
CA GLN A 1011 -76.47 56.67 75.46
C GLN A 1011 -77.15 55.89 76.59
N LEU A 1012 -77.01 54.55 76.60
CA LEU A 1012 -77.56 53.71 77.66
C LEU A 1012 -76.90 54.00 79.03
N GLU A 1013 -75.60 54.28 79.05
CA GLU A 1013 -74.88 54.58 80.29
C GLU A 1013 -75.20 55.98 80.83
N VAL A 1014 -75.43 56.95 79.94
CA VAL A 1014 -76.00 58.26 80.29
C VAL A 1014 -77.42 58.11 80.86
N GLU A 1015 -78.28 57.30 80.23
CA GLU A 1015 -79.63 57.06 80.71
C GLU A 1015 -79.66 56.33 82.07
N LYS A 1016 -78.70 55.42 82.32
CA LYS A 1016 -78.49 54.82 83.64
C LYS A 1016 -78.05 55.86 84.68
N LEU A 1017 -77.13 56.76 84.33
CA LEU A 1017 -76.69 57.86 85.20
C LEU A 1017 -77.83 58.82 85.52
N GLU A 1018 -78.68 59.17 84.54
CA GLU A 1018 -79.91 59.95 84.77
C GLU A 1018 -80.89 59.23 85.69
N LYS A 1019 -81.09 57.91 85.53
CA LYS A 1019 -81.92 57.11 86.44
C LYS A 1019 -81.35 57.02 87.86
N VAL A 1020 -80.03 56.99 88.01
CA VAL A 1020 -79.35 57.05 89.33
C VAL A 1020 -79.52 58.45 89.93
N SER A 1021 -79.39 59.51 89.14
CA SER A 1021 -79.62 60.89 89.59
C SER A 1021 -81.07 61.11 90.02
N MET A 1022 -82.04 60.66 89.22
CA MET A 1022 -83.46 60.71 89.58
C MET A 1022 -83.76 59.91 90.86
N LYS A 1023 -83.10 58.74 91.06
CA LYS A 1023 -83.22 58.00 92.32
C LYS A 1023 -82.62 58.76 93.51
N ALA A 1024 -81.53 59.50 93.31
CA ALA A 1024 -80.93 60.34 94.34
C ALA A 1024 -81.84 61.54 94.69
N GLU A 1025 -82.41 62.22 93.69
CA GLU A 1025 -83.40 63.30 93.91
C GLU A 1025 -84.67 62.80 94.60
N ILE A 1026 -85.17 61.59 94.25
CA ILE A 1026 -86.29 60.96 94.94
C ILE A 1026 -85.92 60.61 96.40
N ALA A 1027 -84.67 60.24 96.67
CA ALA A 1027 -84.19 59.99 98.03
C ALA A 1027 -84.10 61.30 98.85
N GLU A 1028 -83.62 62.39 98.26
CA GLU A 1028 -83.62 63.73 98.89
C GLU A 1028 -85.04 64.25 99.13
N LEU A 1029 -85.96 64.08 98.18
CA LEU A 1029 -87.39 64.40 98.35
C LEU A 1029 -88.02 63.59 99.49
N LYS A 1030 -87.68 62.31 99.64
CA LYS A 1030 -88.13 61.50 100.79
C LYS A 1030 -87.59 62.04 102.13
N VAL A 1031 -86.35 62.54 102.16
CA VAL A 1031 -85.77 63.18 103.36
C VAL A 1031 -86.46 64.52 103.66
N LEU A 1032 -86.75 65.33 102.64
CA LEU A 1032 -87.46 66.60 102.77
C LEU A 1032 -88.91 66.42 103.27
N VAL A 1033 -89.60 65.41 102.74
CA VAL A 1033 -90.95 65.02 103.20
C VAL A 1033 -90.91 64.50 104.65
N GLN A 1034 -89.86 63.77 105.04
CA GLN A 1034 -89.70 63.31 106.43
C GLN A 1034 -89.37 64.45 107.40
N GLN A 1035 -88.70 65.52 106.95
CA GLN A 1035 -88.48 66.74 107.71
C GLN A 1035 -89.76 67.57 107.87
N LEU A 1036 -90.63 67.61 106.85
CA LEU A 1036 -91.93 68.28 106.88
C LEU A 1036 -92.98 67.58 107.76
N ILE A 1037 -92.84 66.28 108.05
CA ILE A 1037 -93.77 65.50 108.89
C ILE A 1037 -93.49 65.68 110.41
N ASN A 1038 -92.31 66.18 110.80
CA ASN A 1038 -91.88 66.27 112.20
C ASN A 1038 -92.06 67.65 112.86
N GLU A 1039 -92.65 68.64 112.18
CA GLU A 1039 -92.91 69.97 112.76
C GLU A 1039 -94.41 70.34 112.70
N GLU A 1040 -95.06 70.37 113.87
CA GLU A 1040 -96.25 71.16 114.19
C GLU A 1040 -96.06 71.74 115.61
N PRO A 1041 -96.70 72.86 116.02
CA PRO A 1041 -97.32 73.92 115.22
C PRO A 1041 -97.05 75.35 115.77
N LYS A 1042 -97.08 76.39 114.91
CA LYS A 1042 -97.55 77.74 115.28
C LYS A 1042 -98.31 78.39 114.11
N GLN A 1043 -99.59 78.70 114.39
CA GLN A 1043 -100.60 79.43 113.59
C GLN A 1043 -100.16 80.84 113.15
N PRO A 1044 -100.86 81.51 112.21
CA PRO A 1044 -102.19 81.23 111.64
C PRO A 1044 -102.23 80.74 110.19
#